data_AF-A0A3D9FGX1-F1
#
_entry.id   AF-A0A3D9FGX1-F1
#
_cell.length_a   1.000
_cell.length_b   1.000
_cell.length_c   1.000
_cell.angle_alpha   90.00
_cell.angle_beta   90.00
_cell.angle_gamma   90.00
#
_symmetry.space_group_name_H-M   'P 1'
#
loop_
_entity.id
_entity.type
_entity.pdbx_description
1 polymer ?
#
loop_
_entity_poly.entity_id
_entity_poly.type
_entity_poly.pdbx_seq_one_letter_code
_entity_poly.pdbx_strand_id
1 'polypeptide(L)'
;MIPKKFSLPKTELHDSSQHLQFHQIASELRNRIAELRKRGPRRLSYSQTRLLKPQIFSTDGSIVLSHDVFDRFAPAYFKRSRRAVFFEKTVHLRGGRYLISANPTFEIRTKLKTYREDLEEGLNALDETRHPLFQLAIADYIKNAAVTMLNSFLQDEKVGQYKHTIISYQSARRNAIYYTQAAVNLYYGILIQDELRVKFSFQDLIKNQKPFDKMQSVILDRYREGVFSSRHITRPEATHPIVIAAAVAQFANAGSREIDLIIGMPSGSTELCFAHAFGQQIFNSNSCDIKLFPVSFHSSKNEFDRKEDMKSAFNRWIIHNSRDIREKNVLIVDDNSSTGNTIDKIRDIVDQCSPKEIHISIAEADIIRSEIDLLSSSRPNIAHKSLYDHAVNILPVSRVLKPKTDLKEILERRKMELCTKRRYLSETKNFPRTIIGNVYLDLIRESTEDVLDRLPEDGIIRKFQKTPLSNFAPVNVSYQGERFNSVEHGYQAMKFPSSTWEKVSDRHIEAINRKLSPGGERIGRKELPHLFSSQQLSAGGSKKVAKYLRQVVHVRDDWDEVKVYIMIALLIQKFSKEKFYRLLKSTGDKYLIEGNTWDDTFWGECNGRGRNFLGRSLMKIRECSIETLQVEATKIEETLI
;
A
#
# COMPACT_ATOMS: atom_id res chain seq x y z
N MET A 1 -12.68 26.82 25.59
CA MET A 1 -13.44 25.57 25.77
C MET A 1 -13.33 24.75 24.50
N ILE A 2 -12.96 23.48 24.60
CA ILE A 2 -12.97 22.55 23.45
C ILE A 2 -14.44 22.26 23.08
N PRO A 3 -14.84 22.31 21.80
CA PRO A 3 -16.23 22.12 21.44
C PRO A 3 -16.71 20.68 21.66
N LYS A 4 -17.99 20.55 22.01
CA LYS A 4 -18.64 19.26 22.28
C LYS A 4 -18.76 18.36 21.05
N LYS A 5 -18.59 18.85 19.82
CA LYS A 5 -18.61 18.06 18.56
C LYS A 5 -17.74 18.72 17.50
N PHE A 6 -17.07 17.90 16.70
CA PHE A 6 -16.28 18.30 15.53
C PHE A 6 -16.97 17.96 14.21
N SER A 7 -18.01 17.12 14.22
CA SER A 7 -18.89 16.80 13.09
C SER A 7 -20.27 17.41 13.30
N LEU A 8 -20.66 18.36 12.45
CA LEU A 8 -21.94 19.06 12.50
C LEU A 8 -22.92 18.49 11.47
N PRO A 9 -24.14 18.09 11.86
CA PRO A 9 -25.21 17.81 10.91
C PRO A 9 -25.59 19.07 10.12
N LYS A 10 -25.75 18.94 8.80
CA LYS A 10 -26.14 20.07 7.95
C LYS A 10 -27.50 20.65 8.31
N THR A 11 -28.39 19.85 8.87
CA THR A 11 -29.71 20.27 9.36
C THR A 11 -29.63 21.25 10.52
N GLU A 12 -28.50 21.32 11.21
CA GLU A 12 -28.25 22.26 12.32
C GLU A 12 -27.58 23.57 11.84
N LEU A 13 -27.33 23.71 10.53
CA LEU A 13 -26.76 24.92 9.92
C LEU A 13 -27.89 25.90 9.57
N HIS A 14 -28.11 26.92 10.40
CA HIS A 14 -29.04 28.01 10.09
C HIS A 14 -28.37 29.08 9.19
N ASP A 15 -29.19 29.76 8.36
CA ASP A 15 -28.84 30.64 7.22
C ASP A 15 -28.00 31.91 7.52
N SER A 16 -27.45 32.05 8.73
CA SER A 16 -26.54 33.16 9.08
C SER A 16 -25.30 32.72 9.86
N SER A 17 -24.96 31.42 9.82
CA SER A 17 -23.96 30.88 10.73
C SER A 17 -22.51 31.13 10.28
N GLN A 18 -21.74 31.77 11.17
CA GLN A 18 -20.28 31.92 11.16
C GLN A 18 -19.49 30.59 11.09
N HIS A 19 -20.15 29.45 10.87
CA HIS A 19 -19.58 28.11 10.85
C HIS A 19 -19.10 27.66 9.45
N LEU A 20 -19.48 28.37 8.38
CA LEU A 20 -19.09 28.07 6.98
C LEU A 20 -17.98 28.99 6.44
N GLN A 21 -16.99 29.32 7.27
CA GLN A 21 -15.91 30.22 6.87
C GLN A 21 -14.72 29.48 6.22
N PHE A 22 -14.94 28.63 5.23
CA PHE A 22 -13.85 27.92 4.54
C PHE A 22 -12.77 28.87 4.02
N HIS A 23 -13.18 30.06 3.54
CA HIS A 23 -12.26 31.12 3.14
C HIS A 23 -11.44 31.67 4.32
N GLN A 24 -12.05 31.87 5.49
CA GLN A 24 -11.34 32.34 6.69
C GLN A 24 -10.40 31.26 7.22
N ILE A 25 -10.83 29.99 7.27
CA ILE A 25 -9.97 28.86 7.66
C ILE A 25 -8.77 28.80 6.74
N ALA A 26 -8.98 28.90 5.42
CA ALA A 26 -7.90 28.92 4.46
C ALA A 26 -6.95 30.12 4.66
N SER A 27 -7.49 31.29 5.00
CA SER A 27 -6.69 32.49 5.31
C SER A 27 -5.89 32.34 6.60
N GLU A 28 -6.49 31.81 7.66
CA GLU A 28 -5.86 31.53 8.95
C GLU A 28 -4.71 30.53 8.79
N LEU A 29 -4.92 29.44 8.03
CA LEU A 29 -3.89 28.45 7.71
C LEU A 29 -2.74 29.07 6.92
N ARG A 30 -3.03 29.90 5.90
CA ARG A 30 -1.98 30.61 5.14
C ARG A 30 -1.15 31.53 6.03
N ASN A 31 -1.81 32.29 6.91
CA ASN A 31 -1.13 33.18 7.86
C ASN A 31 -0.25 32.39 8.85
N ARG A 32 -0.76 31.27 9.37
CA ARG A 32 -0.02 30.37 10.27
C ARG A 32 1.23 29.79 9.63
N ILE A 33 1.15 29.32 8.38
CA ILE A 33 2.33 28.89 7.62
C ILE A 33 3.34 30.03 7.51
N ALA A 34 2.89 31.25 7.22
CA ALA A 34 3.77 32.41 7.13
C ALA A 34 4.43 32.74 8.48
N GLU A 35 3.71 32.62 9.60
CA GLU A 35 4.26 32.82 10.94
C GLU A 35 5.28 31.74 11.33
N LEU A 36 4.97 30.47 11.09
CA LEU A 36 5.90 29.36 11.33
C LEU A 36 7.18 29.51 10.52
N ARG A 37 7.09 30.01 9.28
CA ARG A 37 8.25 30.33 8.43
C ARG A 37 9.08 31.50 8.96
N LYS A 38 8.44 32.53 9.53
CA LYS A 38 9.12 33.73 10.04
C LYS A 38 9.82 33.49 11.38
N ARG A 39 9.17 32.76 12.29
CA ARG A 39 9.62 32.61 13.68
C ARG A 39 10.37 31.31 13.94
N GLY A 40 10.19 30.30 13.10
CA GLY A 40 10.66 28.94 13.39
C GLY A 40 10.03 28.37 14.68
N PRO A 41 10.32 27.11 15.02
CA PRO A 41 9.92 26.58 16.32
C PRO A 41 10.72 27.29 17.42
N ARG A 42 10.04 27.87 18.43
CA ARG A 42 10.65 28.72 19.49
C ARG A 42 11.81 28.07 20.28
N ARG A 43 12.06 26.77 20.12
CA ARG A 43 13.11 25.99 20.79
C ARG A 43 14.19 25.43 19.87
N LEU A 44 14.11 25.64 18.56
CA LEU A 44 15.13 25.17 17.62
C LEU A 44 16.01 26.34 17.17
N SER A 45 17.32 26.10 17.09
CA SER A 45 18.29 27.06 16.58
C SER A 45 18.21 27.20 15.05
N TYR A 46 18.85 28.23 14.50
CA TYR A 46 18.90 28.42 13.04
C TYR A 46 19.60 27.25 12.32
N SER A 47 20.65 26.66 12.90
CA SER A 47 21.29 25.47 12.31
C SER A 47 20.29 24.32 12.23
N GLN A 48 19.60 24.02 13.33
CA GLN A 48 18.62 22.94 13.46
C GLN A 48 17.42 23.06 12.51
N THR A 49 17.10 24.26 12.02
CA THR A 49 15.97 24.49 11.12
C THR A 49 16.34 24.45 9.63
N ARG A 50 17.62 24.26 9.28
CA ARG A 50 18.09 24.28 7.88
C ARG A 50 17.41 23.25 6.99
N LEU A 51 17.19 22.04 7.50
CA LEU A 51 16.55 20.94 6.78
C LEU A 51 15.01 21.01 6.78
N LEU A 52 14.42 21.95 7.53
CA LEU A 52 12.97 22.19 7.53
C LEU A 52 12.51 23.07 6.36
N LYS A 53 13.44 23.59 5.56
CA LYS A 53 13.14 24.50 4.44
C LYS A 53 12.27 23.81 3.39
N PRO A 54 11.03 24.31 3.12
CA PRO A 54 10.11 23.66 2.18
C PRO A 54 10.67 23.51 0.75
N GLN A 55 11.60 24.39 0.33
CA GLN A 55 12.18 24.34 -1.02
C GLN A 55 12.98 23.08 -1.31
N ILE A 56 13.39 22.34 -0.26
CA ILE A 56 14.11 21.08 -0.39
C ILE A 56 13.16 19.94 -0.79
N PHE A 57 11.86 20.08 -0.52
CA PHE A 57 10.88 19.01 -0.71
C PHE A 57 9.96 19.32 -1.89
N SER A 58 9.64 18.27 -2.64
CA SER A 58 8.56 18.31 -3.63
C SER A 58 7.21 18.03 -3.01
N THR A 59 6.13 18.21 -3.76
CA THR A 59 4.75 18.01 -3.31
C THR A 59 4.49 16.64 -2.67
N ASP A 60 5.16 15.58 -3.14
CA ASP A 60 5.01 14.25 -2.55
C ASP A 60 5.92 14.01 -1.32
N GLY A 61 6.63 15.03 -0.85
CA GLY A 61 7.57 14.96 0.28
C GLY A 61 8.94 14.41 -0.08
N SER A 62 9.25 14.20 -1.37
CA SER A 62 10.59 13.80 -1.77
C SER A 62 11.57 14.95 -1.65
N ILE A 63 12.75 14.69 -1.08
CA ILE A 63 13.91 15.58 -1.19
C ILE A 63 14.29 15.72 -2.68
N VAL A 64 14.48 16.96 -3.12
CA VAL A 64 14.80 17.36 -4.49
C VAL A 64 16.17 18.00 -4.53
N LEU A 65 16.99 17.58 -5.48
CA LEU A 65 18.34 18.09 -5.67
C LEU A 65 18.73 18.14 -7.16
N SER A 66 19.80 18.86 -7.48
CA SER A 66 20.33 18.92 -8.84
C SER A 66 21.08 17.64 -9.21
N HIS A 67 21.25 17.39 -10.52
CA HIS A 67 22.02 16.25 -11.01
C HIS A 67 23.47 16.28 -10.50
N ASP A 68 24.15 17.44 -10.53
CA ASP A 68 25.54 17.57 -10.03
C ASP A 68 25.66 17.18 -8.53
N VAL A 69 24.70 17.61 -7.70
CA VAL A 69 24.68 17.22 -6.28
C VAL A 69 24.50 15.70 -6.15
N PHE A 70 23.64 15.10 -6.96
CA PHE A 70 23.44 13.65 -6.96
C PHE A 70 24.71 12.91 -7.37
N ASP A 71 25.29 13.28 -8.50
CA ASP A 71 26.42 12.55 -9.08
C ASP A 71 27.64 12.59 -8.15
N ARG A 72 27.89 13.77 -7.55
CA ARG A 72 29.01 14.02 -6.64
C ARG A 72 28.84 13.39 -5.27
N PHE A 73 27.66 13.47 -4.67
CA PHE A 73 27.48 13.16 -3.24
C PHE A 73 26.55 11.97 -2.95
N ALA A 74 25.81 11.46 -3.93
CA ALA A 74 24.86 10.38 -3.65
C ALA A 74 25.60 9.08 -3.26
N PRO A 75 25.26 8.48 -2.11
CA PRO A 75 25.83 7.20 -1.71
C PRO A 75 25.36 6.07 -2.63
N ALA A 76 26.09 4.94 -2.60
CA ALA A 76 25.76 3.74 -3.38
C ALA A 76 24.30 3.28 -3.16
N TYR A 77 23.78 3.52 -1.96
CA TYR A 77 22.38 3.30 -1.58
C TYR A 77 21.37 3.84 -2.60
N PHE A 78 21.57 5.05 -3.14
CA PHE A 78 20.67 5.64 -4.14
C PHE A 78 21.01 5.25 -5.59
N LYS A 79 22.29 4.93 -5.87
CA LYS A 79 22.77 4.64 -7.22
C LYS A 79 22.36 3.25 -7.73
N ARG A 80 22.16 2.26 -6.83
CA ARG A 80 22.01 0.84 -7.22
C ARG A 80 20.57 0.34 -7.38
N SER A 81 19.57 1.04 -6.85
CA SER A 81 18.30 0.37 -6.50
C SER A 81 17.01 1.14 -6.83
N ARG A 82 17.00 2.09 -7.77
CA ARG A 82 15.78 2.89 -8.10
C ARG A 82 15.18 3.61 -6.87
N ARG A 83 16.03 3.94 -5.89
CA ARG A 83 15.67 4.78 -4.74
C ARG A 83 15.65 6.27 -5.08
N ALA A 84 16.25 6.64 -6.20
CA ALA A 84 16.10 7.95 -6.80
C ALA A 84 15.38 7.84 -8.15
N VAL A 85 14.66 8.90 -8.53
CA VAL A 85 14.10 9.07 -9.86
C VAL A 85 14.57 10.41 -10.42
N PHE A 86 15.08 10.37 -11.65
CA PHE A 86 15.44 11.55 -12.41
C PHE A 86 14.16 12.08 -13.05
N PHE A 87 13.81 13.32 -12.74
CA PHE A 87 12.57 13.94 -13.17
C PHE A 87 12.88 15.36 -13.63
N GLU A 88 12.68 15.62 -14.92
CA GLU A 88 13.04 16.90 -15.55
C GLU A 88 14.53 17.24 -15.33
N LYS A 89 14.84 18.35 -14.64
CA LYS A 89 16.20 18.82 -14.34
C LYS A 89 16.66 18.48 -12.91
N THR A 90 15.88 17.69 -12.18
CA THR A 90 16.13 17.40 -10.77
C THR A 90 16.11 15.90 -10.51
N VAL A 91 16.69 15.53 -9.37
CA VAL A 91 16.64 14.18 -8.83
C VAL A 91 15.78 14.19 -7.59
N HIS A 92 14.76 13.34 -7.59
CA HIS A 92 13.89 13.12 -6.45
C HIS A 92 14.35 11.86 -5.73
N LEU A 93 14.65 11.98 -4.43
CA LEU A 93 15.11 10.88 -3.59
C LEU A 93 13.99 9.98 -3.06
N ARG A 94 12.73 10.15 -3.46
CA ARG A 94 11.69 9.11 -3.37
C ARG A 94 11.48 8.51 -4.75
N GLY A 95 12.21 7.44 -5.05
CA GLY A 95 12.12 6.69 -6.31
C GLY A 95 11.07 5.58 -6.29
N GLY A 96 11.12 4.70 -7.30
CA GLY A 96 10.13 3.62 -7.48
C GLY A 96 10.04 2.65 -6.30
N ARG A 97 11.13 2.43 -5.54
CA ARG A 97 11.11 1.63 -4.31
C ARG A 97 10.31 2.27 -3.18
N TYR A 98 10.32 3.61 -3.08
CA TYR A 98 9.56 4.32 -2.04
C TYR A 98 8.06 4.08 -2.22
N LEU A 99 7.63 4.04 -3.48
CA LEU A 99 6.23 3.91 -3.91
C LEU A 99 5.78 2.46 -4.08
N ILE A 100 6.59 1.48 -3.64
CA ILE A 100 6.34 0.06 -3.93
C ILE A 100 5.02 -0.46 -3.32
N SER A 101 4.54 0.16 -2.24
CA SER A 101 3.23 -0.15 -1.64
C SER A 101 2.07 0.06 -2.62
N ALA A 102 2.05 1.23 -3.28
CA ALA A 102 1.03 1.61 -4.26
C ALA A 102 1.28 1.02 -5.66
N ASN A 103 2.50 0.52 -5.91
CA ASN A 103 2.87 0.04 -7.22
C ASN A 103 2.21 -1.32 -7.56
N PRO A 104 1.38 -1.38 -8.62
CA PRO A 104 0.69 -2.62 -9.02
C PRO A 104 1.62 -3.63 -9.71
N THR A 105 2.88 -3.27 -10.01
CA THR A 105 3.83 -4.19 -10.67
C THR A 105 4.49 -5.17 -9.69
N PHE A 106 4.24 -5.04 -8.40
CA PHE A 106 4.86 -5.87 -7.36
C PHE A 106 3.81 -6.64 -6.56
N GLU A 107 4.21 -7.84 -6.15
CA GLU A 107 3.44 -8.74 -5.29
C GLU A 107 3.98 -8.69 -3.86
N ILE A 108 3.17 -9.13 -2.90
CA ILE A 108 3.46 -9.00 -1.47
C ILE A 108 4.84 -9.51 -1.08
N ARG A 109 5.32 -10.65 -1.60
CA ARG A 109 6.65 -11.18 -1.25
C ARG A 109 7.76 -10.24 -1.69
N THR A 110 7.70 -9.75 -2.93
CA THR A 110 8.66 -8.79 -3.47
C THR A 110 8.59 -7.46 -2.73
N LYS A 111 7.38 -6.99 -2.36
CA LYS A 111 7.19 -5.77 -1.56
C LYS A 111 7.88 -5.92 -0.19
N LEU A 112 7.63 -7.01 0.52
CA LEU A 112 8.22 -7.27 1.83
C LEU A 112 9.75 -7.40 1.77
N LYS A 113 10.28 -8.12 0.77
CA LYS A 113 11.73 -8.19 0.51
C LYS A 113 12.32 -6.80 0.29
N THR A 114 11.65 -5.97 -0.51
CA THR A 114 12.10 -4.59 -0.81
C THR A 114 12.17 -3.74 0.46
N TYR A 115 11.16 -3.81 1.34
CA TYR A 115 11.17 -3.06 2.60
C TYR A 115 12.27 -3.50 3.55
N ARG A 116 12.54 -4.81 3.62
CA ARG A 116 13.66 -5.34 4.40
C ARG A 116 15.01 -4.81 3.90
N GLU A 117 15.25 -4.92 2.59
CA GLU A 117 16.46 -4.39 1.97
C GLU A 117 16.59 -2.86 2.16
N ASP A 118 15.50 -2.10 2.05
CA ASP A 118 15.53 -0.65 2.26
C ASP A 118 15.89 -0.27 3.70
N LEU A 119 15.44 -1.07 4.67
CA LEU A 119 15.78 -0.93 6.08
C LEU A 119 17.24 -1.31 6.36
N GLU A 120 17.66 -2.52 5.98
CA GLU A 120 18.99 -3.06 6.28
C GLU A 120 20.09 -2.28 5.55
N GLU A 121 19.97 -2.10 4.23
CA GLU A 121 20.93 -1.29 3.48
C GLU A 121 20.87 0.18 3.88
N GLY A 122 19.70 0.67 4.33
CA GLY A 122 19.52 2.03 4.79
C GLY A 122 20.28 2.27 6.09
N LEU A 123 20.15 1.38 7.08
CA LEU A 123 20.88 1.48 8.33
C LEU A 123 22.40 1.47 8.10
N ASN A 124 22.89 0.59 7.23
CA ASN A 124 24.31 0.54 6.86
C ASN A 124 24.76 1.83 6.16
N ALA A 125 24.00 2.29 5.16
CA ALA A 125 24.36 3.48 4.41
C ALA A 125 24.29 4.76 5.24
N LEU A 126 23.42 4.83 6.25
CA LEU A 126 23.27 6.00 7.10
C LEU A 126 24.53 6.28 7.93
N ASP A 127 25.20 5.23 8.39
CA ASP A 127 26.44 5.34 9.17
C ASP A 127 27.61 5.90 8.35
N GLU A 128 27.66 5.55 7.07
CA GLU A 128 28.68 5.97 6.11
C GLU A 128 28.40 7.35 5.50
N THR A 129 27.13 7.73 5.38
CA THR A 129 26.72 8.96 4.69
C THR A 129 26.96 10.18 5.56
N ARG A 130 27.70 11.16 5.03
CA ARG A 130 27.97 12.44 5.72
C ARG A 130 27.14 13.62 5.22
N HIS A 131 26.60 13.53 4.00
CA HIS A 131 25.86 14.63 3.42
C HIS A 131 24.42 14.70 4.00
N PRO A 132 24.00 15.81 4.64
CA PRO A 132 22.76 15.87 5.42
C PRO A 132 21.49 15.52 4.64
N LEU A 133 21.38 15.96 3.37
CA LEU A 133 20.22 15.63 2.53
C LEU A 133 20.11 14.12 2.25
N PHE A 134 21.24 13.42 2.11
CA PHE A 134 21.24 11.99 1.85
C PHE A 134 21.01 11.20 3.14
N GLN A 135 21.54 11.66 4.29
CA GLN A 135 21.19 11.08 5.60
C GLN A 135 19.68 11.16 5.86
N LEU A 136 19.09 12.34 5.64
CA LEU A 136 17.66 12.55 5.82
C LEU A 136 16.83 11.67 4.86
N ALA A 137 17.26 11.56 3.59
CA ALA A 137 16.58 10.72 2.61
C ALA A 137 16.69 9.22 2.93
N ILE A 138 17.83 8.75 3.42
CA ILE A 138 18.01 7.36 3.87
C ILE A 138 17.11 7.07 5.07
N ALA A 139 17.09 7.98 6.06
CA ALA A 139 16.21 7.86 7.20
C ALA A 139 14.72 7.85 6.81
N ASP A 140 14.34 8.58 5.75
CA ASP A 140 12.98 8.57 5.21
C ASP A 140 12.61 7.19 4.65
N TYR A 141 13.54 6.47 3.99
CA TYR A 141 13.33 5.10 3.55
C TYR A 141 13.20 4.11 4.71
N ILE A 142 14.08 4.22 5.72
CA ILE A 142 14.03 3.40 6.95
C ILE A 142 12.67 3.57 7.64
N LYS A 143 12.27 4.83 7.84
CA LYS A 143 10.97 5.20 8.41
C LYS A 143 9.82 4.66 7.56
N ASN A 144 9.84 4.87 6.24
CA ASN A 144 8.80 4.38 5.34
C ASN A 144 8.63 2.85 5.40
N ALA A 145 9.74 2.11 5.45
CA ALA A 145 9.72 0.66 5.60
C ALA A 145 9.09 0.24 6.93
N ALA A 146 9.52 0.82 8.05
CA ALA A 146 9.00 0.49 9.38
C ALA A 146 7.51 0.83 9.52
N VAL A 147 7.11 2.05 9.16
CA VAL A 147 5.71 2.51 9.28
C VAL A 147 4.79 1.70 8.36
N THR A 148 5.20 1.43 7.12
CA THR A 148 4.42 0.60 6.20
C THR A 148 4.26 -0.83 6.72
N MET A 149 5.32 -1.40 7.30
CA MET A 149 5.28 -2.74 7.87
C MET A 149 4.32 -2.82 9.07
N LEU A 150 4.40 -1.84 9.97
CA LEU A 150 3.48 -1.73 11.12
C LEU A 150 2.02 -1.61 10.66
N ASN A 151 1.75 -0.70 9.73
CA ASN A 151 0.40 -0.50 9.21
C ASN A 151 -0.15 -1.76 8.53
N SER A 152 0.69 -2.49 7.82
CA SER A 152 0.31 -3.75 7.14
C SER A 152 0.06 -4.89 8.14
N PHE A 153 0.84 -4.92 9.23
CA PHE A 153 0.66 -5.86 10.34
C PHE A 153 -0.65 -5.61 11.11
N LEU A 154 -1.01 -4.34 11.33
CA LEU A 154 -2.22 -3.94 12.07
C LEU A 154 -3.51 -3.97 11.24
N GLN A 155 -3.47 -4.42 9.98
CA GLN A 155 -4.64 -4.35 9.09
C GLN A 155 -5.84 -5.15 9.62
N ASP A 156 -5.61 -6.31 10.25
CA ASP A 156 -6.67 -7.10 10.89
C ASP A 156 -7.45 -6.27 11.93
N GLU A 157 -6.77 -5.37 12.65
CA GLU A 157 -7.40 -4.51 13.66
C GLU A 157 -8.40 -3.54 13.05
N LYS A 158 -8.12 -3.05 11.84
CA LYS A 158 -9.03 -2.12 11.15
C LYS A 158 -10.34 -2.77 10.76
N VAL A 159 -10.31 -4.05 10.39
CA VAL A 159 -11.52 -4.80 10.02
C VAL A 159 -12.22 -5.42 11.25
N GLY A 160 -11.92 -4.90 12.44
CA GLY A 160 -12.55 -5.31 13.70
C GLY A 160 -11.96 -6.55 14.35
N GLN A 161 -10.97 -7.22 13.74
CA GLN A 161 -10.36 -8.46 14.24
C GLN A 161 -9.20 -8.19 15.21
N TYR A 162 -9.43 -7.34 16.21
CA TYR A 162 -8.41 -7.07 17.23
C TYR A 162 -8.25 -8.25 18.20
N LYS A 163 -7.03 -8.77 18.30
CA LYS A 163 -6.69 -9.98 19.07
C LYS A 163 -6.32 -9.66 20.51
N HIS A 164 -7.28 -9.19 21.32
CA HIS A 164 -7.05 -8.74 22.71
C HIS A 164 -6.41 -9.80 23.62
N THR A 165 -6.87 -11.05 23.51
CA THR A 165 -6.51 -12.15 24.43
C THR A 165 -5.25 -12.91 24.01
N ILE A 166 -4.72 -12.67 22.81
CA ILE A 166 -3.55 -13.39 22.30
C ILE A 166 -2.28 -12.68 22.78
N ILE A 167 -1.69 -13.17 23.86
CA ILE A 167 -0.49 -12.60 24.50
C ILE A 167 0.66 -12.43 23.50
N SER A 168 0.90 -13.44 22.66
CA SER A 168 1.97 -13.39 21.65
C SER A 168 1.74 -12.29 20.60
N TYR A 169 0.49 -12.03 20.24
CA TYR A 169 0.11 -10.93 19.35
C TYR A 169 0.32 -9.57 20.04
N GLN A 170 -0.16 -9.40 21.27
CA GLN A 170 -0.02 -8.14 22.00
C GLN A 170 1.46 -7.79 22.26
N SER A 171 2.29 -8.79 22.56
CA SER A 171 3.74 -8.62 22.70
C SER A 171 4.39 -8.21 21.38
N ALA A 172 4.07 -8.91 20.28
CA ALA A 172 4.59 -8.56 18.94
C ALA A 172 4.16 -7.15 18.52
N ARG A 173 2.89 -6.79 18.76
CA ARG A 173 2.32 -5.46 18.49
C ARG A 173 3.06 -4.37 19.25
N ARG A 174 3.26 -4.53 20.55
CA ARG A 174 3.99 -3.57 21.38
C ARG A 174 5.42 -3.37 20.87
N ASN A 175 6.13 -4.45 20.59
CA ASN A 175 7.51 -4.37 20.08
C ASN A 175 7.57 -3.73 18.69
N ALA A 176 6.58 -3.98 17.84
CA ALA A 176 6.45 -3.37 16.53
C ALA A 176 6.23 -1.85 16.61
N ILE A 177 5.39 -1.40 17.56
CA ILE A 177 5.17 0.03 17.84
C ILE A 177 6.47 0.70 18.29
N TYR A 178 7.19 0.12 19.27
CA TYR A 178 8.47 0.67 19.73
C TYR A 178 9.53 0.75 18.62
N TYR A 179 9.69 -0.33 17.85
CA TYR A 179 10.64 -0.35 16.73
C TYR A 179 10.33 0.72 15.68
N THR A 180 9.05 0.88 15.35
CA THR A 180 8.60 1.87 14.37
C THR A 180 8.75 3.29 14.89
N GLN A 181 8.48 3.52 16.19
CA GLN A 181 8.72 4.80 16.83
C GLN A 181 10.21 5.19 16.77
N ALA A 182 11.13 4.25 17.00
CA ALA A 182 12.56 4.51 16.85
C ALA A 182 12.93 4.94 15.41
N ALA A 183 12.32 4.33 14.39
CA ALA A 183 12.52 4.75 12.99
C ALA A 183 12.00 6.17 12.70
N VAL A 184 10.85 6.54 13.28
CA VAL A 184 10.30 7.89 13.16
C VAL A 184 11.16 8.91 13.93
N ASN A 185 11.59 8.58 15.15
CA ASN A 185 12.48 9.41 15.96
C ASN A 185 13.83 9.63 15.27
N LEU A 186 14.38 8.60 14.62
CA LEU A 186 15.60 8.72 13.81
C LEU A 186 15.43 9.77 12.71
N TYR A 187 14.35 9.67 11.93
CA TYR A 187 14.06 10.61 10.85
C TYR A 187 13.89 12.05 11.35
N TYR A 188 13.01 12.28 12.34
CA TYR A 188 12.77 13.63 12.86
C TYR A 188 13.97 14.18 13.65
N GLY A 189 14.75 13.32 14.31
CA GLY A 189 16.02 13.68 14.93
C GLY A 189 17.05 14.18 13.91
N ILE A 190 17.21 13.51 12.76
CA ILE A 190 18.07 14.00 11.67
C ILE A 190 17.52 15.31 11.11
N LEU A 191 16.19 15.41 10.91
CA LEU A 191 15.53 16.59 10.38
C LEU A 191 15.81 17.85 11.22
N ILE A 192 15.81 17.72 12.56
CA ILE A 192 16.12 18.82 13.48
C ILE A 192 17.59 18.86 13.93
N GLN A 193 18.43 17.97 13.41
CA GLN A 193 19.84 17.83 13.75
C GLN A 193 20.11 17.62 15.27
N ASP A 194 19.32 16.75 15.91
CA ASP A 194 19.53 16.31 17.30
C ASP A 194 20.40 15.03 17.33
N GLU A 195 21.71 15.21 17.41
CA GLU A 195 22.70 14.12 17.32
C GLU A 195 22.53 13.05 18.41
N LEU A 196 22.15 13.44 19.63
CA LEU A 196 21.97 12.51 20.74
C LEU A 196 20.80 11.57 20.47
N ARG A 197 19.63 12.10 20.10
CA ARG A 197 18.45 11.28 19.80
C ARG A 197 18.64 10.44 18.54
N VAL A 198 19.35 10.96 17.55
CA VAL A 198 19.74 10.20 16.36
C VAL A 198 20.57 8.99 16.75
N LYS A 199 21.60 9.17 17.59
CA LYS A 199 22.46 8.07 18.07
C LYS A 199 21.66 7.00 18.81
N PHE A 200 20.80 7.38 19.75
CA PHE A 200 19.97 6.41 20.50
C PHE A 200 19.02 5.65 19.58
N SER A 201 18.27 6.37 18.73
CA SER A 201 17.30 5.76 17.82
C SER A 201 17.95 4.82 16.81
N PHE A 202 19.12 5.20 16.29
CA PHE A 202 19.91 4.36 15.38
C PHE A 202 20.40 3.08 16.07
N GLN A 203 20.91 3.18 17.30
CA GLN A 203 21.33 2.01 18.07
C GLN A 203 20.17 1.06 18.39
N ASP A 204 19.00 1.58 18.71
CA ASP A 204 17.81 0.78 18.96
C ASP A 204 17.38 -0.02 17.72
N LEU A 205 17.43 0.61 16.54
CA LEU A 205 17.06 -0.05 15.27
C LEU A 205 18.05 -1.16 14.88
N ILE A 206 19.35 -0.95 15.10
CA ILE A 206 20.38 -1.96 14.83
C ILE A 206 20.26 -3.13 15.80
N LYS A 207 20.12 -2.86 17.10
CA LYS A 207 20.10 -3.90 18.14
C LYS A 207 18.82 -4.73 18.11
N ASN A 208 17.69 -4.15 17.68
CA ASN A 208 16.37 -4.74 17.84
C ASN A 208 15.66 -5.00 16.50
N GLN A 209 16.26 -5.70 15.53
CA GLN A 209 15.59 -5.98 14.23
C GLN A 209 14.45 -7.02 14.30
N LYS A 210 14.41 -7.86 15.34
CA LYS A 210 13.40 -8.93 15.53
C LYS A 210 11.93 -8.50 15.37
N PRO A 211 11.49 -7.31 15.83
CA PRO A 211 10.12 -6.85 15.63
C PRO A 211 9.77 -6.68 14.14
N PHE A 212 10.72 -6.21 13.31
CA PHE A 212 10.50 -6.10 11.87
C PHE A 212 10.32 -7.47 11.22
N ASP A 213 11.16 -8.44 11.59
CA ASP A 213 11.03 -9.84 11.16
C ASP A 213 9.68 -10.42 11.54
N LYS A 214 9.23 -10.16 12.78
CA LYS A 214 7.97 -10.68 13.28
C LYS A 214 6.77 -10.09 12.55
N MET A 215 6.78 -8.78 12.25
CA MET A 215 5.74 -8.17 11.44
C MET A 215 5.68 -8.80 10.04
N GLN A 216 6.84 -8.92 9.38
CA GLN A 216 6.93 -9.52 8.06
C GLN A 216 6.46 -10.99 8.06
N SER A 217 6.83 -11.78 9.06
CA SER A 217 6.43 -13.18 9.16
C SER A 217 4.91 -13.31 9.29
N VAL A 218 4.29 -12.49 10.15
CA VAL A 218 2.84 -12.50 10.35
C VAL A 218 2.12 -12.11 9.06
N ILE A 219 2.58 -11.09 8.33
CA ILE A 219 1.99 -10.71 7.05
C ILE A 219 2.10 -11.87 6.03
N LEU A 220 3.25 -12.54 5.95
CA LEU A 220 3.46 -13.69 5.08
C LEU A 220 2.59 -14.89 5.45
N ASP A 221 2.42 -15.17 6.74
CA ASP A 221 1.59 -16.28 7.22
C ASP A 221 0.12 -16.03 6.89
N ARG A 222 -0.38 -14.81 7.11
CA ARG A 222 -1.74 -14.40 6.70
C ARG A 222 -1.94 -14.47 5.19
N TYR A 223 -0.91 -14.15 4.40
CA TYR A 223 -0.95 -14.36 2.94
C TYR A 223 -0.99 -15.84 2.57
N ARG A 224 -0.19 -16.70 3.22
CA ARG A 224 -0.19 -18.17 3.00
C ARG A 224 -1.52 -18.82 3.38
N GLU A 225 -2.16 -18.34 4.44
CA GLU A 225 -3.50 -18.74 4.88
C GLU A 225 -4.61 -18.30 3.91
N GLY A 226 -4.30 -17.43 2.94
CA GLY A 226 -5.26 -16.85 2.01
C GLY A 226 -6.13 -15.75 2.61
N VAL A 227 -5.74 -15.21 3.77
CA VAL A 227 -6.44 -14.10 4.42
C VAL A 227 -6.04 -12.76 3.81
N PHE A 228 -4.75 -12.58 3.55
CA PHE A 228 -4.24 -11.42 2.83
C PHE A 228 -4.12 -11.73 1.34
N SER A 229 -4.51 -10.77 0.50
CA SER A 229 -4.27 -10.86 -0.94
C SER A 229 -2.80 -10.56 -1.26
N SER A 230 -2.35 -10.86 -2.49
CA SER A 230 -0.99 -10.50 -2.91
C SER A 230 -0.74 -9.00 -3.06
N ARG A 231 -1.79 -8.18 -2.92
CA ARG A 231 -1.70 -6.71 -2.91
C ARG A 231 -1.50 -6.14 -1.51
N HIS A 232 -1.75 -6.94 -0.47
CA HIS A 232 -1.84 -6.50 0.92
C HIS A 232 -0.56 -5.81 1.40
N ILE A 233 -0.59 -4.48 1.35
CA ILE A 233 0.34 -3.58 1.99
C ILE A 233 -0.45 -2.32 2.31
N THR A 234 -0.44 -1.96 3.57
CA THR A 234 -1.11 -0.76 4.06
C THR A 234 -0.09 0.35 4.12
N ARG A 235 -0.08 1.20 3.09
CA ARG A 235 0.81 2.36 3.08
C ARG A 235 0.35 3.40 4.12
N PRO A 236 1.26 4.23 4.64
CA PRO A 236 0.86 5.45 5.35
C PRO A 236 -0.05 6.29 4.44
N GLU A 237 -1.16 6.80 4.98
CA GLU A 237 -1.92 7.88 4.34
C GLU A 237 -1.04 9.12 4.41
N ALA A 238 -0.33 9.32 3.31
CA ALA A 238 0.99 9.85 3.41
C ALA A 238 0.93 11.38 3.58
N THR A 239 1.29 11.86 4.77
CA THR A 239 1.49 13.28 5.04
C THR A 239 2.92 13.70 4.67
N HIS A 240 3.06 14.90 4.14
CA HIS A 240 4.37 15.45 3.76
C HIS A 240 5.23 15.64 5.04
N PRO A 241 6.50 15.22 5.11
CA PRO A 241 7.25 15.25 6.39
C PRO A 241 7.34 16.63 7.04
N ILE A 242 7.48 17.69 6.23
CA ILE A 242 7.46 19.07 6.74
C ILE A 242 6.07 19.48 7.25
N VAL A 243 4.99 18.97 6.66
CA VAL A 243 3.63 19.21 7.16
C VAL A 243 3.45 18.53 8.52
N ILE A 244 3.93 17.29 8.68
CA ILE A 244 3.93 16.60 9.98
C ILE A 244 4.74 17.38 11.02
N ALA A 245 5.99 17.74 10.69
CA ALA A 245 6.85 18.51 11.61
C ALA A 245 6.22 19.87 11.98
N ALA A 246 5.60 20.56 11.01
CA ALA A 246 4.90 21.81 11.25
C ALA A 246 3.67 21.63 12.13
N ALA A 247 2.88 20.56 11.94
CA ALA A 247 1.70 20.26 12.77
C ALA A 247 2.11 20.01 14.24
N VAL A 248 3.18 19.25 14.44
CA VAL A 248 3.76 19.00 15.78
C VAL A 248 4.22 20.31 16.43
N ALA A 249 4.97 21.14 15.70
CA ALA A 249 5.46 22.42 16.20
C ALA A 249 4.31 23.41 16.48
N GLN A 250 3.29 23.43 15.63
CA GLN A 250 2.10 24.26 15.83
C GLN A 250 1.34 23.87 17.10
N PHE A 251 1.14 22.57 17.31
CA PHE A 251 0.49 22.07 18.52
C PHE A 251 1.29 22.46 19.77
N ALA A 252 2.61 22.26 19.76
CA ALA A 252 3.47 22.64 20.88
C ALA A 252 3.48 24.16 21.15
N ASN A 253 3.45 25.00 20.10
CA ASN A 253 3.46 26.45 20.23
C ASN A 253 2.11 27.05 20.68
N ALA A 254 0.99 26.36 20.43
CA ALA A 254 -0.34 26.81 20.84
C ALA A 254 -0.57 26.76 22.37
N GLY A 255 0.44 26.31 23.12
CA GLY A 255 0.47 26.15 24.57
C GLY A 255 1.17 24.83 24.85
N SER A 256 2.28 24.85 25.60
CA SER A 256 2.98 23.65 26.06
C SER A 256 2.03 22.81 26.93
N ARG A 257 1.26 21.94 26.28
CA ARG A 257 0.37 20.98 26.95
C ARG A 257 1.16 19.73 27.23
N GLU A 258 1.25 19.37 28.50
CA GLU A 258 1.80 18.08 28.92
C GLU A 258 0.82 17.00 28.52
N ILE A 259 1.20 16.20 27.52
CA ILE A 259 0.42 15.06 27.05
C ILE A 259 0.96 13.80 27.70
N ASP A 260 0.08 13.02 28.31
CA ASP A 260 0.44 11.72 28.89
C ASP A 260 0.35 10.60 27.85
N LEU A 261 -0.68 10.65 27.00
CA LEU A 261 -1.06 9.57 26.10
C LEU A 261 -1.45 10.14 24.73
N ILE A 262 -0.91 9.56 23.67
CA ILE A 262 -1.29 9.88 22.29
C ILE A 262 -2.04 8.69 21.69
N ILE A 263 -3.22 8.98 21.13
CA ILE A 263 -4.06 8.01 20.43
C ILE A 263 -4.02 8.32 18.93
N GLY A 264 -3.49 7.39 18.14
CA GLY A 264 -3.48 7.46 16.68
C GLY A 264 -4.31 6.35 16.04
N MET A 265 -4.56 6.47 14.74
CA MET A 265 -5.24 5.47 13.94
C MET A 265 -4.21 4.65 13.13
N PRO A 266 -4.37 3.31 13.04
CA PRO A 266 -3.59 2.49 12.14
C PRO A 266 -3.70 3.03 10.71
N SER A 267 -2.58 3.14 10.01
CA SER A 267 -2.43 3.65 8.63
C SER A 267 -2.66 5.12 8.34
N GLY A 268 -3.67 5.74 8.97
CA GLY A 268 -3.99 7.15 8.75
C GLY A 268 -2.95 8.06 9.40
N SER A 269 -2.84 7.96 10.73
CA SER A 269 -2.07 8.92 11.53
C SER A 269 -0.86 8.33 12.27
N THR A 270 -0.40 7.15 11.88
CA THR A 270 0.67 6.43 12.59
C THR A 270 1.99 7.22 12.65
N GLU A 271 2.46 7.78 11.53
CA GLU A 271 3.67 8.62 11.53
C GLU A 271 3.46 9.90 12.35
N LEU A 272 2.31 10.56 12.19
CA LEU A 272 1.96 11.77 12.93
C LEU A 272 1.92 11.54 14.45
N CYS A 273 1.39 10.40 14.88
CA CYS A 273 1.35 9.98 16.28
C CYS A 273 2.75 9.86 16.87
N PHE A 274 3.65 9.16 16.18
CA PHE A 274 5.05 9.04 16.61
C PHE A 274 5.79 10.38 16.57
N ALA A 275 5.51 11.23 15.57
CA ALA A 275 6.09 12.57 15.48
C ALA A 275 5.63 13.49 16.61
N HIS A 276 4.37 13.42 17.05
CA HIS A 276 3.90 14.14 18.23
C HIS A 276 4.57 13.64 19.51
N ALA A 277 4.75 12.32 19.66
CA ALA A 277 5.47 11.75 20.80
C ALA A 277 6.92 12.24 20.84
N PHE A 278 7.61 12.26 19.69
CA PHE A 278 8.93 12.86 19.58
C PHE A 278 8.92 14.35 19.92
N GLY A 279 7.94 15.10 19.41
CA GLY A 279 7.77 16.51 19.71
C GLY A 279 7.60 16.80 21.20
N GLN A 280 6.85 15.99 21.94
CA GLN A 280 6.69 16.14 23.39
C GLN A 280 8.03 16.00 24.13
N GLN A 281 8.91 15.12 23.67
CA GLN A 281 10.25 14.99 24.23
C GLN A 281 11.13 16.22 23.96
N ILE A 282 10.89 16.95 22.86
CA ILE A 282 11.64 18.17 22.48
C ILE A 282 11.07 19.41 23.16
N PHE A 283 9.74 19.57 23.15
CA PHE A 283 9.07 20.79 23.57
C PHE A 283 8.62 20.78 25.03
N ASN A 284 8.50 19.60 25.66
CA ASN A 284 8.04 19.49 27.05
C ASN A 284 8.96 18.59 27.91
N SER A 285 10.02 18.01 27.33
CA SER A 285 10.92 17.07 28.02
C SER A 285 10.21 15.84 28.60
N ASN A 286 9.00 15.54 28.12
CA ASN A 286 8.15 14.45 28.61
C ASN A 286 8.11 13.29 27.62
N SER A 287 8.07 12.06 28.14
CA SER A 287 7.73 10.87 27.37
C SER A 287 6.21 10.67 27.39
N CYS A 288 5.64 10.32 26.23
CA CYS A 288 4.21 10.01 26.12
C CYS A 288 4.03 8.56 25.74
N ASP A 289 3.03 7.91 26.34
CA ASP A 289 2.57 6.61 25.88
C ASP A 289 1.84 6.75 24.55
N ILE A 290 1.86 5.69 23.74
CA ILE A 290 1.18 5.63 22.46
C ILE A 290 0.24 4.44 22.42
N LYS A 291 -1.00 4.71 22.00
CA LYS A 291 -1.98 3.66 21.67
C LYS A 291 -2.52 3.87 20.26
N LEU A 292 -2.48 2.81 19.46
CA LEU A 292 -3.14 2.79 18.16
C LEU A 292 -4.55 2.22 18.31
N PHE A 293 -5.55 2.98 17.85
CA PHE A 293 -6.98 2.71 18.01
C PHE A 293 -7.49 1.81 16.87
N PRO A 294 -8.09 0.63 17.15
CA PRO A 294 -8.40 -0.37 16.13
C PRO A 294 -9.68 -0.04 15.35
N VAL A 295 -9.59 0.88 14.39
CA VAL A 295 -10.77 1.40 13.68
C VAL A 295 -10.63 1.41 12.17
N SER A 296 -11.75 1.08 11.53
CA SER A 296 -12.15 1.50 10.18
C SER A 296 -13.52 2.17 10.28
N PHE A 297 -13.59 3.51 10.39
CA PHE A 297 -14.88 4.22 10.30
C PHE A 297 -15.28 4.52 8.84
N HIS A 298 -14.33 4.44 7.90
CA HIS A 298 -14.55 4.66 6.47
C HIS A 298 -13.71 3.76 5.54
N SER A 299 -12.75 2.96 6.04
CA SER A 299 -11.91 2.08 5.21
C SER A 299 -12.59 0.75 4.86
N SER A 300 -13.82 0.85 4.38
CA SER A 300 -14.51 -0.20 3.61
C SER A 300 -15.11 0.44 2.36
N LYS A 301 -14.30 1.19 1.60
CA LYS A 301 -14.69 1.43 0.22
C LYS A 301 -14.41 0.24 -0.67
N ASN A 302 -13.53 -0.71 -0.30
CA ASN A 302 -13.29 -1.92 -1.10
C ASN A 302 -12.43 -3.05 -0.47
N GLU A 303 -12.36 -3.26 0.85
CA GLU A 303 -11.55 -4.38 1.39
C GLU A 303 -12.20 -5.17 2.53
N PHE A 304 -12.63 -6.38 2.17
CA PHE A 304 -12.88 -7.57 3.00
C PHE A 304 -13.92 -7.42 4.12
N ASP A 305 -15.18 -7.61 3.73
CA ASP A 305 -16.30 -7.80 4.66
C ASP A 305 -16.14 -9.07 5.49
N ARG A 306 -15.63 -8.89 6.70
CA ARG A 306 -16.08 -9.64 7.87
C ARG A 306 -16.40 -8.64 8.96
N LYS A 307 -17.66 -8.25 9.04
CA LYS A 307 -18.16 -7.42 10.14
C LYS A 307 -18.29 -8.30 11.37
N GLU A 308 -17.29 -8.27 12.23
CA GLU A 308 -17.56 -8.49 13.65
C GLU A 308 -18.47 -7.36 14.15
N ASP A 309 -19.26 -7.61 15.20
CA ASP A 309 -20.06 -6.54 15.81
C ASP A 309 -19.13 -5.45 16.37
N MET A 310 -19.00 -4.35 15.65
CA MET A 310 -18.14 -3.21 15.98
C MET A 310 -18.40 -2.68 17.39
N LYS A 311 -19.65 -2.77 17.87
CA LYS A 311 -20.01 -2.35 19.24
C LYS A 311 -19.32 -3.21 20.29
N SER A 312 -19.29 -4.52 20.08
CA SER A 312 -18.59 -5.47 20.94
C SER A 312 -17.08 -5.23 20.94
N ALA A 313 -16.50 -4.94 19.77
CA ALA A 313 -15.08 -4.61 19.65
C ALA A 313 -14.70 -3.33 20.42
N PHE A 314 -15.52 -2.28 20.38
CA PHE A 314 -15.28 -1.04 21.14
C PHE A 314 -15.39 -1.24 22.64
N ASN A 315 -16.39 -1.97 23.11
CA ASN A 315 -16.52 -2.28 24.54
C ASN A 315 -15.29 -3.04 25.05
N ARG A 316 -14.80 -4.03 24.29
CA ARG A 316 -13.55 -4.73 24.63
C ARG A 316 -12.35 -3.79 24.66
N TRP A 317 -12.25 -2.87 23.70
CA TRP A 317 -11.17 -1.90 23.69
C TRP A 317 -11.21 -0.97 24.91
N ILE A 318 -12.38 -0.45 25.28
CA ILE A 318 -12.57 0.38 26.48
C ILE A 318 -12.11 -0.37 27.73
N ILE A 319 -12.58 -1.61 27.92
CA ILE A 319 -12.24 -2.44 29.08
C ILE A 319 -10.72 -2.64 29.20
N HIS A 320 -10.05 -2.89 28.07
CA HIS A 320 -8.60 -3.14 28.06
C HIS A 320 -7.75 -1.88 28.24
N ASN A 321 -8.27 -0.68 27.94
CA ASN A 321 -7.47 0.55 27.92
C ASN A 321 -7.91 1.59 28.97
N SER A 322 -9.05 1.39 29.65
CA SER A 322 -9.59 2.36 30.61
C SER A 322 -8.59 2.72 31.71
N ARG A 323 -7.86 1.75 32.25
CA ARG A 323 -6.83 2.00 33.28
C ARG A 323 -5.69 2.90 32.79
N ASP A 324 -5.30 2.74 31.53
CA ASP A 324 -4.17 3.47 30.93
C ASP A 324 -4.58 4.88 30.45
N ILE A 325 -5.88 5.16 30.37
CA ILE A 325 -6.44 6.43 29.88
C ILE A 325 -6.97 7.31 31.03
N ARG A 326 -7.43 6.69 32.12
CA ARG A 326 -8.05 7.39 33.25
C ARG A 326 -7.13 8.47 33.84
N GLU A 327 -7.68 9.66 34.08
CA GLU A 327 -6.95 10.84 34.60
C GLU A 327 -5.75 11.30 33.75
N LYS A 328 -5.65 10.89 32.48
CA LYS A 328 -4.57 11.30 31.57
C LYS A 328 -4.97 12.47 30.68
N ASN A 329 -4.01 13.33 30.34
CA ASN A 329 -4.13 14.29 29.25
C ASN A 329 -3.90 13.54 27.93
N VAL A 330 -4.96 13.37 27.14
CA VAL A 330 -4.94 12.54 25.92
C VAL A 330 -4.89 13.42 24.68
N LEU A 331 -4.04 13.09 23.72
CA LEU A 331 -4.03 13.70 22.39
C LEU A 331 -4.51 12.69 21.34
N ILE A 332 -5.62 12.98 20.67
CA ILE A 332 -6.11 12.21 19.51
C ILE A 332 -5.55 12.85 18.23
N VAL A 333 -4.95 12.05 17.35
CA VAL A 333 -4.33 12.55 16.11
C VAL A 333 -4.91 11.93 14.84
N ASP A 334 -5.15 12.75 13.82
CA ASP A 334 -5.52 12.33 12.46
C ASP A 334 -4.63 13.00 11.42
N ASP A 335 -4.38 12.36 10.28
CA ASP A 335 -3.57 12.98 9.22
C ASP A 335 -4.37 14.07 8.50
N ASN A 336 -5.62 13.79 8.15
CA ASN A 336 -6.54 14.74 7.55
C ASN A 336 -7.99 14.46 7.98
N SER A 337 -8.86 15.48 7.90
CA SER A 337 -10.30 15.28 8.12
C SER A 337 -11.15 16.25 7.32
N SER A 338 -12.25 15.75 6.74
CA SER A 338 -13.25 16.56 6.01
C SER A 338 -14.58 16.72 6.77
N THR A 339 -14.90 15.83 7.70
CA THR A 339 -16.19 15.86 8.41
C THR A 339 -16.06 15.84 9.93
N GLY A 340 -14.90 15.51 10.50
CA GLY A 340 -14.73 15.32 11.95
C GLY A 340 -15.38 14.06 12.52
N ASN A 341 -16.09 13.25 11.70
CA ASN A 341 -16.87 12.10 12.19
C ASN A 341 -16.01 11.01 12.83
N THR A 342 -14.83 10.72 12.26
CA THR A 342 -13.87 9.76 12.84
C THR A 342 -13.42 10.26 14.22
N ILE A 343 -13.04 11.54 14.32
CA ILE A 343 -12.56 12.16 15.55
C ILE A 343 -13.64 12.13 16.64
N ASP A 344 -14.87 12.54 16.34
CA ASP A 344 -15.97 12.52 17.32
C ASP A 344 -16.22 11.12 17.86
N LYS A 345 -16.26 10.10 17.00
CA LYS A 345 -16.45 8.71 17.44
C LYS A 345 -15.34 8.21 18.35
N ILE A 346 -14.07 8.51 18.03
CA ILE A 346 -12.95 8.10 18.87
C ILE A 346 -13.01 8.84 20.20
N ARG A 347 -13.26 10.16 20.17
CA ARG A 347 -13.39 10.97 21.37
C ARG A 347 -14.49 10.43 22.29
N ASP A 348 -15.67 10.13 21.75
CA ASP A 348 -16.80 9.61 22.55
C ASP A 348 -16.49 8.23 23.17
N ILE A 349 -15.63 7.42 22.55
CA ILE A 349 -15.13 6.16 23.12
C ILE A 349 -14.07 6.42 24.21
N VAL A 350 -13.15 7.34 23.95
CA VAL A 350 -12.08 7.70 24.90
C VAL A 350 -12.64 8.38 26.14
N ASP A 351 -13.68 9.21 26.00
CA ASP A 351 -14.36 9.89 27.11
C ASP A 351 -14.96 8.91 28.13
N GLN A 352 -15.44 7.75 27.66
CA GLN A 352 -15.92 6.65 28.53
C GLN A 352 -14.82 6.04 29.41
N CYS A 353 -13.54 6.31 29.13
CA CYS A 353 -12.42 5.92 29.97
C CYS A 353 -12.07 6.95 31.06
N SER A 354 -12.80 8.06 31.15
CA SER A 354 -12.59 9.16 32.10
C SER A 354 -11.18 9.77 32.05
N PRO A 355 -10.73 10.28 30.88
CA PRO A 355 -9.50 11.04 30.79
C PRO A 355 -9.62 12.39 31.51
N LYS A 356 -8.49 13.00 31.88
CA LYS A 356 -8.47 14.33 32.50
C LYS A 356 -8.81 15.42 31.49
N GLU A 357 -8.20 15.36 30.31
CA GLU A 357 -8.48 16.27 29.19
C GLU A 357 -8.25 15.54 27.86
N ILE A 358 -9.05 15.88 26.84
CA ILE A 358 -8.87 15.36 25.48
C ILE A 358 -8.53 16.51 24.54
N HIS A 359 -7.38 16.42 23.90
CA HIS A 359 -6.92 17.31 22.85
C HIS A 359 -6.99 16.62 21.50
N ILE A 360 -7.09 17.41 20.43
CA ILE A 360 -7.13 16.91 19.05
C ILE A 360 -6.08 17.67 18.24
N SER A 361 -5.37 16.95 17.38
CA SER A 361 -4.48 17.53 16.38
C SER A 361 -4.68 16.81 15.06
N ILE A 362 -4.98 17.58 14.00
CA ILE A 362 -4.95 17.07 12.65
C ILE A 362 -3.88 17.81 11.85
N ALA A 363 -3.16 17.11 10.97
CA ALA A 363 -2.08 17.75 10.22
C ALA A 363 -2.62 18.66 9.10
N GLU A 364 -3.59 18.16 8.33
CA GLU A 364 -4.14 18.85 7.16
C GLU A 364 -5.66 18.98 7.21
N ALA A 365 -6.15 20.14 6.75
CA ALA A 365 -7.57 20.41 6.62
C ALA A 365 -8.06 19.99 5.22
N ASP A 366 -9.01 19.05 5.14
CA ASP A 366 -9.64 18.66 3.86
C ASP A 366 -10.82 19.60 3.52
N ILE A 367 -10.50 20.89 3.35
CA ILE A 367 -11.46 21.98 3.13
C ILE A 367 -12.20 21.81 1.80
N ILE A 368 -11.46 21.50 0.73
CA ILE A 368 -12.05 21.28 -0.60
C ILE A 368 -13.09 20.17 -0.53
N ARG A 369 -12.80 19.10 0.20
CA ARG A 369 -13.80 18.04 0.39
C ARG A 369 -14.98 18.50 1.22
N SER A 370 -14.76 19.32 2.24
CA SER A 370 -15.85 19.90 3.04
C SER A 370 -16.77 20.77 2.18
N GLU A 371 -16.23 21.55 1.23
CA GLU A 371 -16.99 22.34 0.25
C GLU A 371 -17.81 21.44 -0.70
N ILE A 372 -17.21 20.37 -1.22
CA ILE A 372 -17.93 19.39 -2.06
C ILE A 372 -19.00 18.67 -1.26
N ASP A 373 -18.66 18.24 -0.05
CA ASP A 373 -19.57 17.52 0.83
C ASP A 373 -20.76 18.41 1.18
N LEU A 374 -20.62 19.74 1.31
CA LEU A 374 -21.71 20.70 1.52
C LEU A 374 -22.79 20.61 0.43
N LEU A 375 -22.38 20.55 -0.84
CA LEU A 375 -23.29 20.47 -2.00
C LEU A 375 -23.87 19.06 -2.21
N SER A 376 -23.31 18.04 -1.56
CA SER A 376 -23.73 16.65 -1.73
C SER A 376 -24.84 16.25 -0.75
N SER A 377 -26.01 15.85 -1.27
CA SER A 377 -27.10 15.25 -0.47
C SER A 377 -26.69 13.93 0.23
N SER A 378 -25.76 13.18 -0.37
CA SER A 378 -25.26 11.91 0.19
C SER A 378 -24.35 12.05 1.43
N ARG A 379 -24.03 13.28 1.84
CA ARG A 379 -23.10 13.60 2.92
C ARG A 379 -23.80 14.49 3.94
N PRO A 380 -24.28 13.95 5.07
CA PRO A 380 -25.14 14.71 5.98
C PRO A 380 -24.37 15.64 6.94
N ASN A 381 -23.06 15.49 7.08
CA ASN A 381 -22.26 16.21 8.07
C ASN A 381 -21.12 17.01 7.42
N ILE A 382 -20.69 18.07 8.11
CA ILE A 382 -19.50 18.88 7.78
C ILE A 382 -18.60 19.05 9.02
N ALA A 383 -17.33 19.36 8.82
CA ALA A 383 -16.40 19.62 9.92
C ALA A 383 -16.68 20.98 10.60
N HIS A 384 -16.64 21.00 11.94
CA HIS A 384 -16.61 22.23 12.73
C HIS A 384 -15.24 22.92 12.60
N LYS A 385 -15.21 24.26 12.53
CA LYS A 385 -13.97 25.06 12.33
C LYS A 385 -12.83 24.69 13.29
N SER A 386 -13.14 24.48 14.57
CA SER A 386 -12.15 24.16 15.61
C SER A 386 -11.41 22.84 15.38
N LEU A 387 -11.93 21.95 14.53
CA LEU A 387 -11.20 20.73 14.14
C LEU A 387 -9.84 21.10 13.54
N TYR A 388 -9.78 22.23 12.85
CA TYR A 388 -8.59 22.74 12.15
C TYR A 388 -7.73 23.67 13.02
N ASP A 389 -8.02 23.81 14.32
CA ASP A 389 -7.30 24.73 15.22
C ASP A 389 -5.80 24.47 15.28
N HIS A 390 -5.35 23.24 15.00
CA HIS A 390 -3.94 22.85 14.96
C HIS A 390 -3.45 22.42 13.57
N ALA A 391 -4.31 22.43 12.56
CA ALA A 391 -3.92 22.14 11.18
C ALA A 391 -2.93 23.18 10.67
N VAL A 392 -2.03 22.75 9.78
CA VAL A 392 -0.99 23.62 9.23
C VAL A 392 -1.02 23.70 7.73
N ASN A 393 -1.87 22.93 7.07
CA ASN A 393 -2.01 22.95 5.62
C ASN A 393 -3.44 22.60 5.19
N ILE A 394 -3.76 22.89 3.93
CA ILE A 394 -4.98 22.40 3.27
C ILE A 394 -4.59 21.21 2.41
N LEU A 395 -5.32 20.10 2.54
CA LEU A 395 -5.07 18.89 1.77
C LEU A 395 -5.33 19.16 0.28
N PRO A 396 -4.35 18.97 -0.63
CA PRO A 396 -4.49 19.31 -2.04
C PRO A 396 -5.22 18.22 -2.84
N VAL A 397 -6.55 18.17 -2.73
CA VAL A 397 -7.40 17.16 -3.41
C VAL A 397 -8.09 17.70 -4.67
N SER A 398 -8.37 16.80 -5.63
CA SER A 398 -9.23 17.08 -6.78
C SER A 398 -10.62 17.59 -6.36
N ARG A 399 -11.17 18.54 -7.14
CA ARG A 399 -12.51 19.11 -6.94
C ARG A 399 -13.65 18.16 -7.33
N VAL A 400 -13.35 16.94 -7.79
CA VAL A 400 -14.35 15.94 -8.21
C VAL A 400 -14.52 14.88 -7.13
N LEU A 401 -15.75 14.46 -6.88
CA LEU A 401 -16.10 13.45 -5.86
C LEU A 401 -15.41 12.09 -6.08
N LYS A 402 -15.24 11.68 -7.34
CA LYS A 402 -14.62 10.43 -7.79
C LYS A 402 -13.98 10.57 -9.19
N PRO A 403 -12.79 9.98 -9.43
CA PRO A 403 -11.89 9.42 -8.42
C PRO A 403 -11.28 10.55 -7.57
N LYS A 404 -11.26 10.38 -6.23
CA LYS A 404 -10.53 11.31 -5.33
C LYS A 404 -9.06 11.20 -5.71
N THR A 405 -8.48 12.26 -6.25
CA THR A 405 -7.08 12.26 -6.66
C THR A 405 -6.37 13.44 -6.04
N ASP A 406 -5.39 13.16 -5.18
CA ASP A 406 -4.48 14.14 -4.59
C ASP A 406 -3.36 14.48 -5.62
N LEU A 407 -2.94 15.75 -5.68
CA LEU A 407 -1.77 16.17 -6.48
C LEU A 407 -0.53 15.31 -6.20
N LYS A 408 -0.34 14.90 -4.95
CA LYS A 408 0.70 13.95 -4.55
C LYS A 408 0.58 12.62 -5.31
N GLU A 409 -0.61 12.02 -5.32
CA GLU A 409 -0.83 10.75 -6.01
C GLU A 409 -0.57 10.86 -7.51
N ILE A 410 -0.88 12.01 -8.13
CA ILE A 410 -0.55 12.26 -9.54
C ILE A 410 0.96 12.22 -9.75
N LEU A 411 1.73 12.88 -8.89
CA LEU A 411 3.19 12.89 -8.97
C LEU A 411 3.78 11.50 -8.75
N GLU A 412 3.27 10.76 -7.76
CA GLU A 412 3.65 9.37 -7.49
C GLU A 412 3.36 8.46 -8.70
N ARG A 413 2.17 8.59 -9.31
CA ARG A 413 1.79 7.85 -10.54
C ARG A 413 2.75 8.15 -11.69
N ARG A 414 3.09 9.42 -11.93
CA ARG A 414 4.09 9.81 -12.96
C ARG A 414 5.45 9.16 -12.72
N LYS A 415 5.93 9.14 -11.47
CA LYS A 415 7.20 8.48 -11.11
C LYS A 415 7.13 6.96 -11.34
N MET A 416 6.01 6.33 -11.00
CA MET A 416 5.77 4.91 -11.28
C MET A 416 5.77 4.62 -12.78
N GLU A 417 5.10 5.44 -13.60
CA GLU A 417 5.10 5.29 -15.06
C GLU A 417 6.51 5.36 -15.64
N LEU A 418 7.33 6.35 -15.23
CA LEU A 418 8.71 6.48 -15.68
C LEU A 418 9.55 5.23 -15.31
N CYS A 419 9.39 4.74 -14.09
CA CYS A 419 10.07 3.52 -13.64
C CYS A 419 9.63 2.28 -14.44
N THR A 420 8.34 2.16 -14.74
CA THR A 420 7.78 1.05 -15.52
C THR A 420 8.26 1.11 -16.97
N LYS A 421 8.23 2.28 -17.60
CA LYS A 421 8.78 2.49 -18.96
C LYS A 421 10.25 2.09 -19.01
N ARG A 422 11.07 2.56 -18.07
CA ARG A 422 12.49 2.22 -18.01
C ARG A 422 12.74 0.73 -17.76
N ARG A 423 11.86 0.02 -17.06
CA ARG A 423 12.04 -1.40 -16.74
C ARG A 423 11.60 -2.32 -17.87
N TYR A 424 10.49 -2.01 -18.53
CA TYR A 424 9.83 -2.93 -19.46
C TYR A 424 9.92 -2.48 -20.91
N LEU A 425 10.11 -1.19 -21.17
CA LEU A 425 10.00 -0.59 -22.50
C LEU A 425 11.29 0.08 -22.99
N SER A 426 12.39 0.05 -22.21
CA SER A 426 13.69 0.59 -22.64
C SER A 426 14.40 -0.30 -23.65
N GLU A 427 14.18 -1.61 -23.56
CA GLU A 427 14.76 -2.62 -24.47
C GLU A 427 13.63 -3.22 -25.30
N THR A 428 13.47 -2.74 -26.54
CA THR A 428 12.36 -3.10 -27.44
C THR A 428 12.41 -4.54 -27.96
N LYS A 429 13.44 -5.33 -27.61
CA LYS A 429 13.68 -6.67 -28.17
C LYS A 429 12.90 -7.79 -27.48
N ASN A 430 12.32 -7.56 -26.30
CA ASN A 430 11.54 -8.59 -25.60
C ASN A 430 10.04 -8.28 -25.68
N PHE A 431 9.36 -8.94 -26.62
CA PHE A 431 7.95 -8.70 -26.91
C PHE A 431 7.01 -9.04 -25.74
N PRO A 432 7.14 -10.20 -25.05
CA PRO A 432 6.36 -10.46 -23.82
C PRO A 432 6.53 -9.37 -22.77
N ARG A 433 7.77 -8.90 -22.52
CA ARG A 433 8.02 -7.78 -21.58
C ARG A 433 7.35 -6.48 -22.01
N THR A 434 7.28 -6.21 -23.31
CA THR A 434 6.59 -5.02 -23.85
C THR A 434 5.10 -5.06 -23.54
N ILE A 435 4.43 -6.21 -23.77
CA ILE A 435 3.02 -6.41 -23.40
C ILE A 435 2.82 -6.19 -21.89
N ILE A 436 3.69 -6.78 -21.06
CA ILE A 436 3.64 -6.63 -19.60
C ILE A 436 3.78 -5.16 -19.18
N GLY A 437 4.74 -4.45 -19.75
CA GLY A 437 4.97 -3.04 -19.50
C GLY A 437 3.73 -2.19 -19.80
N ASN A 438 3.10 -2.43 -20.95
CA ASN A 438 1.88 -1.72 -21.34
C ASN A 438 0.69 -2.02 -20.42
N VAL A 439 0.50 -3.27 -20.00
CA VAL A 439 -0.54 -3.62 -19.01
C VAL A 439 -0.29 -2.94 -17.66
N TYR A 440 0.97 -2.90 -17.21
CA TYR A 440 1.31 -2.20 -15.97
C TYR A 440 1.12 -0.69 -16.06
N LEU A 441 1.43 -0.07 -17.21
CA LEU A 441 1.15 1.35 -17.41
C LEU A 441 -0.36 1.63 -17.35
N ASP A 442 -1.18 0.80 -17.98
CA ASP A 442 -2.63 0.92 -17.89
C ASP A 442 -3.13 0.81 -16.45
N LEU A 443 -2.60 -0.13 -15.66
CA LEU A 443 -2.95 -0.30 -14.25
C LEU A 443 -2.49 0.85 -13.35
N ILE A 444 -1.37 1.50 -13.66
CA ILE A 444 -0.88 2.68 -12.92
C ILE A 444 -1.76 3.90 -13.20
N ARG A 445 -2.24 4.03 -14.44
CA ARG A 445 -3.07 5.15 -14.88
C ARG A 445 -4.48 5.07 -14.34
N GLU A 446 -5.06 3.88 -14.38
CA GLU A 446 -6.47 3.69 -14.04
C GLU A 446 -6.74 2.32 -13.45
N SER A 447 -7.48 2.31 -12.33
CA SER A 447 -7.94 1.07 -11.70
C SER A 447 -8.97 0.36 -12.57
N THR A 448 -9.15 -0.95 -12.39
CA THR A 448 -10.19 -1.68 -13.13
C THR A 448 -11.58 -1.19 -12.73
N GLU A 449 -11.72 -0.82 -11.47
CA GLU A 449 -12.92 -0.29 -10.86
C GLU A 449 -13.33 1.04 -11.51
N ASP A 450 -12.40 1.98 -11.68
CA ASP A 450 -12.67 3.26 -12.34
C ASP A 450 -13.04 3.09 -13.83
N VAL A 451 -12.41 2.15 -14.53
CA VAL A 451 -12.77 1.82 -15.93
C VAL A 451 -14.20 1.30 -16.00
N LEU A 452 -14.57 0.40 -15.08
CA LEU A 452 -15.89 -0.21 -15.01
C LEU A 452 -16.99 0.81 -14.68
N ASP A 453 -16.72 1.77 -13.80
CA ASP A 453 -17.66 2.83 -13.45
C ASP A 453 -17.97 3.77 -14.63
N ARG A 454 -17.09 3.85 -15.65
CA ARG A 454 -17.24 4.76 -16.80
C ARG A 454 -17.81 4.11 -18.05
N LEU A 455 -17.58 2.81 -18.24
CA LEU A 455 -18.02 2.10 -19.44
C LEU A 455 -19.48 1.66 -19.34
N PRO A 456 -20.28 1.77 -20.43
CA PRO A 456 -21.60 1.18 -20.46
C PRO A 456 -21.50 -0.35 -20.48
N GLU A 457 -22.54 -1.05 -20.00
CA GLU A 457 -22.53 -2.52 -19.85
C GLU A 457 -22.30 -3.27 -21.17
N ASP A 458 -22.78 -2.75 -22.29
CA ASP A 458 -22.61 -3.33 -23.63
C ASP A 458 -21.15 -3.22 -24.16
N GLY A 459 -20.38 -2.29 -23.61
CA GLY A 459 -18.94 -2.14 -23.83
C GLY A 459 -18.07 -3.16 -23.09
N ILE A 460 -18.65 -4.05 -22.28
CA ILE A 460 -17.90 -4.93 -21.38
C ILE A 460 -18.23 -6.40 -21.67
N ILE A 461 -17.20 -7.24 -21.80
CA ILE A 461 -17.33 -8.69 -21.70
C ILE A 461 -16.92 -9.08 -20.29
N ARG A 462 -17.90 -9.15 -19.36
CA ARG A 462 -17.66 -9.34 -17.92
C ARG A 462 -17.03 -10.68 -17.56
N LYS A 463 -17.33 -11.72 -18.35
CA LYS A 463 -16.84 -13.07 -18.07
C LYS A 463 -16.61 -13.81 -19.37
N PHE A 464 -15.34 -14.07 -19.67
CA PHE A 464 -14.95 -14.97 -20.76
C PHE A 464 -14.45 -16.34 -20.27
N GLN A 465 -14.61 -16.64 -18.98
CA GLN A 465 -14.36 -17.98 -18.44
C GLN A 465 -15.17 -19.03 -19.22
N LYS A 466 -14.58 -20.21 -19.44
CA LYS A 466 -15.19 -21.33 -20.21
C LYS A 466 -15.44 -21.03 -21.69
N THR A 467 -14.97 -19.88 -22.19
CA THR A 467 -14.93 -19.60 -23.63
C THR A 467 -13.54 -19.90 -24.20
N PRO A 468 -13.37 -19.96 -25.53
CA PRO A 468 -12.05 -20.07 -26.15
C PRO A 468 -11.07 -18.94 -25.79
N LEU A 469 -11.53 -17.79 -25.26
CA LEU A 469 -10.64 -16.72 -24.81
C LEU A 469 -9.90 -17.08 -23.50
N SER A 470 -10.53 -17.87 -22.63
CA SER A 470 -9.97 -18.24 -21.32
C SER A 470 -8.65 -19.02 -21.45
N ASN A 471 -7.71 -18.79 -20.53
CA ASN A 471 -6.45 -19.54 -20.46
C ASN A 471 -6.66 -21.06 -20.17
N PHE A 472 -7.90 -21.47 -19.84
CA PHE A 472 -8.31 -22.85 -19.65
C PHE A 472 -8.73 -23.56 -20.93
N ALA A 473 -8.96 -22.81 -22.02
CA ALA A 473 -9.39 -23.38 -23.29
C ALA A 473 -8.34 -24.38 -23.81
N PRO A 474 -8.76 -25.55 -24.34
CA PRO A 474 -7.84 -26.53 -24.92
C PRO A 474 -7.04 -25.94 -26.08
N VAL A 475 -5.72 -25.91 -25.95
CA VAL A 475 -4.78 -25.44 -26.96
C VAL A 475 -3.38 -25.99 -26.68
N ASN A 476 -2.73 -26.57 -27.68
CA ASN A 476 -1.35 -27.03 -27.53
C ASN A 476 -0.41 -25.83 -27.43
N VAL A 477 0.34 -25.72 -26.35
CA VAL A 477 1.38 -24.69 -26.14
C VAL A 477 2.63 -25.38 -25.62
N SER A 478 3.80 -24.79 -25.84
CA SER A 478 5.08 -25.36 -25.41
C SER A 478 5.87 -24.36 -24.56
N TYR A 479 6.59 -24.83 -23.55
CA TYR A 479 7.48 -23.98 -22.76
C TYR A 479 8.58 -24.82 -22.14
N GLN A 480 9.84 -24.36 -22.23
CA GLN A 480 11.03 -25.11 -21.78
C GLN A 480 11.07 -26.56 -22.32
N GLY A 481 10.76 -26.74 -23.61
CA GLY A 481 10.84 -28.04 -24.29
C GLY A 481 9.67 -29.00 -24.02
N GLU A 482 8.76 -28.69 -23.09
CA GLU A 482 7.58 -29.49 -22.81
C GLU A 482 6.33 -28.95 -23.52
N ARG A 483 5.41 -29.85 -23.89
CA ARG A 483 4.12 -29.53 -24.52
C ARG A 483 2.98 -29.68 -23.51
N PHE A 484 2.01 -28.77 -23.58
CA PHE A 484 0.86 -28.67 -22.67
C PHE A 484 -0.45 -28.49 -23.43
N ASN A 485 -1.54 -29.02 -22.89
CA ASN A 485 -2.87 -28.99 -23.55
C ASN A 485 -3.66 -27.70 -23.31
N SER A 486 -3.16 -26.78 -22.49
CA SER A 486 -3.67 -25.43 -22.36
C SER A 486 -2.63 -24.49 -21.75
N VAL A 487 -2.91 -23.19 -21.79
CA VAL A 487 -2.10 -22.18 -21.10
C VAL A 487 -2.06 -22.42 -19.59
N GLU A 488 -3.18 -22.82 -18.98
CA GLU A 488 -3.24 -23.17 -17.55
C GLU A 488 -2.30 -24.33 -17.20
N HIS A 489 -2.21 -25.37 -18.04
CA HIS A 489 -1.30 -26.50 -17.82
C HIS A 489 0.16 -26.05 -17.80
N GLY A 490 0.61 -25.34 -18.84
CA GLY A 490 1.97 -24.82 -18.90
C GLY A 490 2.28 -23.87 -17.73
N TYR A 491 1.33 -23.00 -17.39
CA TYR A 491 1.49 -22.07 -16.27
C TYR A 491 1.63 -22.79 -14.92
N GLN A 492 0.85 -23.85 -14.65
CA GLN A 492 0.99 -24.61 -13.40
C GLN A 492 2.24 -25.49 -13.37
N ALA A 493 2.66 -26.05 -14.51
CA ALA A 493 3.88 -26.84 -14.62
C ALA A 493 5.11 -26.03 -14.17
N MET A 494 5.21 -24.78 -14.61
CA MET A 494 6.36 -23.92 -14.31
C MET A 494 6.46 -23.44 -12.85
N LYS A 495 5.47 -23.75 -12.02
CA LYS A 495 5.44 -23.31 -10.62
C LYS A 495 6.26 -24.20 -9.68
N PHE A 496 6.36 -25.48 -10.00
CA PHE A 496 6.89 -26.50 -9.10
C PHE A 496 8.18 -27.10 -9.68
N PRO A 497 9.34 -26.91 -9.03
CA PRO A 497 10.57 -27.58 -9.43
C PRO A 497 10.46 -29.11 -9.38
N SER A 498 11.22 -29.84 -10.17
CA SER A 498 11.20 -31.32 -10.23
C SER A 498 11.50 -32.00 -8.88
N SER A 499 12.35 -31.40 -8.05
CA SER A 499 12.67 -31.88 -6.69
C SER A 499 11.48 -31.86 -5.71
N THR A 500 10.38 -31.22 -6.10
CA THR A 500 9.20 -31.02 -5.26
C THR A 500 8.39 -32.30 -5.07
N TRP A 501 8.44 -33.22 -6.04
CA TRP A 501 7.58 -34.41 -6.08
C TRP A 501 7.86 -35.40 -4.95
N GLU A 502 9.10 -35.48 -4.46
CA GLU A 502 9.51 -36.35 -3.35
C GLU A 502 8.79 -36.01 -2.03
N LYS A 503 8.34 -34.76 -1.87
CA LYS A 503 7.63 -34.28 -0.67
C LYS A 503 6.13 -34.59 -0.69
N VAL A 504 5.62 -35.15 -1.79
CA VAL A 504 4.21 -35.50 -1.94
C VAL A 504 3.95 -36.90 -1.36
N SER A 505 3.48 -36.94 -0.12
CA SER A 505 3.05 -38.18 0.56
C SER A 505 1.76 -38.77 -0.04
N ASP A 506 1.46 -40.04 0.25
CA ASP A 506 0.20 -40.67 -0.20
C ASP A 506 -1.04 -39.96 0.36
N ARG A 507 -0.95 -39.44 1.60
CA ARG A 507 -1.98 -38.60 2.20
C ARG A 507 -2.25 -37.32 1.39
N HIS A 508 -1.22 -36.72 0.79
CA HIS A 508 -1.38 -35.58 -0.11
C HIS A 508 -2.08 -36.00 -1.40
N ILE A 509 -1.71 -37.14 -1.99
CA ILE A 509 -2.36 -37.68 -3.19
C ILE A 509 -3.85 -37.96 -2.93
N GLU A 510 -4.20 -38.58 -1.80
CA GLU A 510 -5.59 -38.79 -1.38
C GLU A 510 -6.35 -37.49 -1.19
N ALA A 511 -5.74 -36.47 -0.57
CA ALA A 511 -6.35 -35.16 -0.42
C ALA A 511 -6.59 -34.46 -1.76
N ILE A 512 -5.66 -34.60 -2.71
CA ILE A 512 -5.82 -34.10 -4.08
C ILE A 512 -6.97 -34.84 -4.78
N ASN A 513 -6.99 -36.17 -4.72
CA ASN A 513 -8.02 -36.99 -5.33
C ASN A 513 -9.42 -36.71 -4.79
N ARG A 514 -9.56 -36.42 -3.48
CA ARG A 514 -10.83 -35.95 -2.90
C ARG A 514 -11.31 -34.61 -3.48
N LYS A 515 -10.41 -33.73 -3.91
CA LYS A 515 -10.76 -32.45 -4.56
C LYS A 515 -11.05 -32.60 -6.05
N LEU A 516 -10.49 -33.63 -6.68
CA LEU A 516 -10.69 -33.97 -8.08
C LEU A 516 -11.96 -34.81 -8.31
N SER A 517 -12.41 -35.56 -7.31
CA SER A 517 -13.56 -36.48 -7.43
C SER A 517 -14.84 -35.87 -8.02
N PRO A 518 -15.22 -34.60 -7.76
CA PRO A 518 -16.42 -34.02 -8.40
C PRO A 518 -16.29 -33.87 -9.93
N GLY A 519 -15.07 -33.90 -10.46
CA GLY A 519 -14.78 -33.86 -11.90
C GLY A 519 -14.51 -35.23 -12.52
N GLY A 520 -14.56 -36.32 -11.75
CA GLY A 520 -14.21 -37.67 -12.22
C GLY A 520 -12.71 -37.88 -12.51
N GLU A 521 -11.86 -36.93 -12.13
CA GLU A 521 -10.42 -36.97 -12.36
C GLU A 521 -9.70 -37.64 -11.16
N ARG A 522 -8.59 -38.33 -11.43
CA ARG A 522 -7.75 -38.94 -10.40
C ARG A 522 -6.28 -38.88 -10.81
N ILE A 523 -5.40 -38.82 -9.82
CA ILE A 523 -3.96 -38.93 -9.99
C ILE A 523 -3.38 -40.02 -9.08
N GLY A 524 -2.25 -40.57 -9.50
CA GLY A 524 -1.41 -41.52 -8.82
C GLY A 524 0.05 -41.04 -8.77
N ARG A 525 0.86 -41.69 -7.94
CA ARG A 525 2.25 -41.28 -7.69
C ARG A 525 3.11 -41.25 -8.96
N LYS A 526 2.91 -42.20 -9.88
CA LYS A 526 3.67 -42.28 -11.15
C LYS A 526 3.44 -41.09 -12.07
N GLU A 527 2.31 -40.40 -11.93
CA GLU A 527 1.95 -39.26 -12.79
C GLU A 527 2.50 -37.92 -12.25
N LEU A 528 2.98 -37.85 -11.00
CA LEU A 528 3.45 -36.60 -10.40
C LEU A 528 4.51 -35.85 -11.24
N PRO A 529 5.54 -36.52 -11.82
CA PRO A 529 6.53 -35.82 -12.62
C PRO A 529 5.99 -35.17 -13.89
N HIS A 530 4.90 -35.72 -14.44
CA HIS A 530 4.27 -35.25 -15.69
C HIS A 530 2.83 -34.74 -15.44
N LEU A 531 2.53 -34.36 -14.20
CA LEU A 531 1.17 -34.09 -13.74
C LEU A 531 0.46 -33.06 -14.61
N PHE A 532 1.20 -32.02 -15.01
CA PHE A 532 0.68 -30.89 -15.78
C PHE A 532 0.86 -31.01 -17.29
N SER A 533 1.76 -31.89 -17.76
CA SER A 533 1.96 -32.18 -19.18
C SER A 533 1.15 -33.39 -19.66
N SER A 534 0.62 -34.22 -18.75
CA SER A 534 -0.25 -35.35 -19.06
C SER A 534 -1.63 -34.91 -19.58
N GLN A 535 -2.26 -35.74 -20.43
CA GLN A 535 -3.62 -35.50 -20.95
C GLN A 535 -4.72 -35.90 -19.94
N GLN A 536 -4.35 -36.36 -18.74
CA GLN A 536 -5.30 -36.91 -17.77
C GLN A 536 -6.06 -35.84 -16.98
N LEU A 537 -5.47 -34.64 -16.82
CA LEU A 537 -6.10 -33.54 -16.12
C LEU A 537 -6.72 -32.55 -17.10
N SER A 538 -7.92 -32.10 -16.78
CA SER A 538 -8.49 -30.88 -17.33
C SER A 538 -7.74 -29.65 -16.79
N ALA A 539 -7.86 -28.51 -17.48
CA ALA A 539 -7.30 -27.25 -16.97
C ALA A 539 -7.86 -26.88 -15.58
N GLY A 540 -9.14 -27.21 -15.33
CA GLY A 540 -9.77 -27.06 -14.02
C GLY A 540 -9.14 -27.97 -12.95
N GLY A 541 -8.91 -29.24 -13.29
CA GLY A 541 -8.19 -30.21 -12.47
C GLY A 541 -6.78 -29.73 -12.13
N SER A 542 -6.01 -29.32 -13.14
CA SER A 542 -4.68 -28.72 -13.00
C SER A 542 -4.66 -27.55 -11.98
N LYS A 543 -5.60 -26.59 -12.10
CA LYS A 543 -5.69 -25.48 -11.13
C LYS A 543 -5.99 -25.95 -9.71
N LYS A 544 -6.90 -26.93 -9.54
CA LYS A 544 -7.25 -27.48 -8.22
C LYS A 544 -6.05 -28.17 -7.57
N VAL A 545 -5.34 -29.00 -8.34
CA VAL A 545 -4.13 -29.71 -7.89
C VAL A 545 -3.05 -28.70 -7.49
N ALA A 546 -2.74 -27.75 -8.36
CA ALA A 546 -1.75 -26.72 -8.07
C ALA A 546 -2.13 -25.82 -6.88
N LYS A 547 -3.43 -25.56 -6.65
CA LYS A 547 -3.89 -24.86 -5.44
C LYS A 547 -3.57 -25.62 -4.17
N TYR A 548 -3.72 -26.94 -4.17
CA TYR A 548 -3.34 -27.78 -3.03
C TYR A 548 -1.82 -27.87 -2.87
N LEU A 549 -1.09 -28.18 -3.95
CA LEU A 549 0.37 -28.33 -3.92
C LEU A 549 1.09 -27.09 -3.37
N ARG A 550 0.63 -25.89 -3.71
CA ARG A 550 1.18 -24.63 -3.16
C ARG A 550 1.21 -24.56 -1.61
N GLN A 551 0.39 -25.36 -0.93
CA GLN A 551 0.30 -25.38 0.53
C GLN A 551 1.21 -26.43 1.16
N VAL A 552 1.56 -27.48 0.42
CA VAL A 552 2.22 -28.68 0.96
C VAL A 552 3.62 -28.89 0.41
N VAL A 553 3.96 -28.25 -0.70
CA VAL A 553 5.27 -28.40 -1.34
C VAL A 553 5.86 -27.05 -1.76
N HIS A 554 7.14 -27.09 -2.15
CA HIS A 554 7.89 -25.89 -2.51
C HIS A 554 7.42 -25.33 -3.86
N VAL A 555 7.21 -24.01 -3.88
CA VAL A 555 7.01 -23.21 -5.09
C VAL A 555 8.32 -22.50 -5.37
N ARG A 556 8.77 -22.45 -6.63
CA ARG A 556 10.01 -21.76 -7.00
C ARG A 556 10.09 -20.34 -6.41
N ASP A 557 11.26 -19.97 -5.91
CA ASP A 557 11.45 -18.75 -5.12
C ASP A 557 11.20 -17.45 -5.90
N ASP A 558 11.46 -17.47 -7.21
CA ASP A 558 11.27 -16.37 -8.15
C ASP A 558 9.87 -16.32 -8.78
N TRP A 559 8.91 -17.15 -8.31
CA TRP A 559 7.60 -17.28 -8.95
C TRP A 559 6.86 -15.95 -9.14
N ASP A 560 6.89 -15.06 -8.14
CA ASP A 560 6.23 -13.75 -8.25
C ASP A 560 6.86 -12.84 -9.31
N GLU A 561 8.12 -13.10 -9.69
CA GLU A 561 8.85 -12.36 -10.73
C GLU A 561 8.58 -12.92 -12.13
N VAL A 562 8.47 -14.26 -12.26
CA VAL A 562 8.36 -14.93 -13.57
C VAL A 562 6.94 -15.27 -14.00
N LYS A 563 5.96 -15.38 -13.08
CA LYS A 563 4.59 -15.83 -13.38
C LYS A 563 3.92 -15.04 -14.49
N VAL A 564 4.15 -13.73 -14.51
CA VAL A 564 3.55 -12.84 -15.51
C VAL A 564 4.15 -13.10 -16.88
N TYR A 565 5.48 -13.19 -16.95
CA TYR A 565 6.19 -13.52 -18.18
C TYR A 565 5.71 -14.85 -18.78
N ILE A 566 5.68 -15.91 -17.97
CA ILE A 566 5.27 -17.24 -18.40
C ILE A 566 3.83 -17.22 -18.96
N MET A 567 2.90 -16.57 -18.25
CA MET A 567 1.52 -16.47 -18.73
C MET A 567 1.45 -15.74 -20.09
N ILE A 568 2.12 -14.59 -20.23
CA ILE A 568 2.10 -13.83 -21.49
C ILE A 568 2.73 -14.64 -22.63
N ALA A 569 3.84 -15.32 -22.38
CA ALA A 569 4.51 -16.16 -23.37
C ALA A 569 3.58 -17.27 -23.90
N LEU A 570 2.88 -17.96 -23.00
CA LEU A 570 1.91 -19.00 -23.37
C LEU A 570 0.67 -18.43 -24.07
N LEU A 571 0.21 -17.24 -23.68
CA LEU A 571 -0.91 -16.55 -24.35
C LEU A 571 -0.54 -16.12 -25.77
N ILE A 572 0.69 -15.65 -26.00
CA ILE A 572 1.17 -15.32 -27.35
C ILE A 572 1.08 -16.55 -28.27
N GLN A 573 1.56 -17.71 -27.83
CA GLN A 573 1.43 -18.96 -28.61
C GLN A 573 -0.02 -19.40 -28.84
N LYS A 574 -0.90 -19.17 -27.86
CA LYS A 574 -2.32 -19.48 -28.04
C LYS A 574 -2.93 -18.60 -29.12
N PHE A 575 -2.70 -17.29 -29.06
CA PHE A 575 -3.32 -16.31 -29.95
C PHE A 575 -2.56 -16.10 -31.27
N SER A 576 -1.40 -16.73 -31.46
CA SER A 576 -0.75 -16.85 -32.77
C SER A 576 -1.47 -17.83 -33.71
N LYS A 577 -2.37 -18.65 -33.16
CA LYS A 577 -3.21 -19.58 -33.92
C LYS A 577 -4.46 -18.89 -34.43
N GLU A 578 -4.70 -19.00 -35.74
CA GLU A 578 -5.78 -18.34 -36.47
C GLU A 578 -7.15 -18.41 -35.78
N LYS A 579 -7.55 -19.60 -35.32
CA LYS A 579 -8.83 -19.82 -34.62
C LYS A 579 -8.99 -18.92 -33.39
N PHE A 580 -7.97 -18.85 -32.53
CA PHE A 580 -8.03 -18.05 -31.30
C PHE A 580 -7.83 -16.57 -31.58
N TYR A 581 -6.97 -16.24 -32.56
CA TYR A 581 -6.76 -14.87 -33.02
C TYR A 581 -8.06 -14.22 -33.49
N ARG A 582 -8.81 -14.89 -34.39
CA ARG A 582 -10.10 -14.38 -34.90
C ARG A 582 -11.12 -14.14 -33.80
N LEU A 583 -11.20 -15.06 -32.83
CA LEU A 583 -12.09 -14.91 -31.67
C LEU A 583 -11.70 -13.76 -30.75
N LEU A 584 -10.40 -13.48 -30.61
CA LEU A 584 -9.93 -12.31 -29.87
C LEU A 584 -10.26 -11.02 -30.61
N LYS A 585 -10.00 -10.96 -31.92
CA LYS A 585 -10.33 -9.80 -32.76
C LYS A 585 -11.83 -9.52 -32.82
N SER A 586 -12.67 -10.56 -32.85
CA SER A 586 -14.13 -10.39 -32.87
C SER A 586 -14.70 -9.75 -31.59
N THR A 587 -13.90 -9.60 -30.53
CA THR A 587 -14.31 -8.84 -29.34
C THR A 587 -14.34 -7.32 -29.59
N GLY A 588 -13.80 -6.83 -30.70
CA GLY A 588 -13.78 -5.41 -31.05
C GLY A 588 -13.07 -4.59 -29.99
N ASP A 589 -13.64 -3.44 -29.62
CA ASP A 589 -13.10 -2.54 -28.59
C ASP A 589 -13.61 -2.85 -27.18
N LYS A 590 -14.36 -3.95 -27.00
CA LYS A 590 -14.94 -4.29 -25.69
C LYS A 590 -13.86 -4.53 -24.65
N TYR A 591 -14.13 -4.09 -23.43
CA TYR A 591 -13.28 -4.31 -22.28
C TYR A 591 -13.46 -5.75 -21.75
N LEU A 592 -12.38 -6.53 -21.73
CA LEU A 592 -12.42 -7.95 -21.40
C LEU A 592 -12.14 -8.18 -19.91
N ILE A 593 -13.01 -8.89 -19.20
CA ILE A 593 -12.85 -9.21 -17.79
C ILE A 593 -12.87 -10.71 -17.55
N GLU A 594 -11.86 -11.21 -16.84
CA GLU A 594 -11.87 -12.57 -16.28
C GLU A 594 -12.65 -12.55 -14.94
N GLY A 595 -13.97 -12.40 -15.04
CA GLY A 595 -14.86 -12.39 -13.88
C GLY A 595 -14.92 -13.75 -13.19
N ASN A 596 -14.65 -13.79 -11.88
CA ASN A 596 -14.57 -15.03 -11.11
C ASN A 596 -15.26 -14.97 -9.74
N THR A 597 -15.44 -16.14 -9.12
CA THR A 597 -16.11 -16.32 -7.82
C THR A 597 -15.20 -16.96 -6.76
N TRP A 598 -13.90 -17.04 -7.02
CA TRP A 598 -12.92 -17.72 -6.16
C TRP A 598 -11.79 -16.78 -5.69
N ASP A 599 -12.09 -15.48 -5.65
CA ASP A 599 -11.25 -14.40 -5.11
C ASP A 599 -9.88 -14.23 -5.82
N ASP A 600 -9.81 -14.57 -7.12
CA ASP A 600 -8.66 -14.26 -7.95
C ASP A 600 -8.71 -12.80 -8.40
N THR A 601 -8.08 -11.94 -7.60
CA THR A 601 -8.04 -10.49 -7.82
C THR A 601 -6.77 -10.01 -8.53
N PHE A 602 -5.88 -10.94 -8.93
CA PHE A 602 -4.70 -10.62 -9.73
C PHE A 602 -5.00 -10.83 -11.22
N TRP A 603 -5.32 -12.06 -11.63
CA TRP A 603 -5.58 -12.36 -13.04
C TRP A 603 -6.94 -11.86 -13.49
N GLY A 604 -7.92 -11.97 -12.60
CA GLY A 604 -9.29 -11.58 -12.86
C GLY A 604 -9.82 -10.51 -11.92
N GLU A 605 -11.14 -10.46 -11.88
CA GLU A 605 -11.94 -9.58 -11.06
C GLU A 605 -12.96 -10.44 -10.29
N CYS A 606 -13.12 -10.20 -8.98
CA CYS A 606 -14.11 -10.82 -8.12
C CYS A 606 -14.83 -9.77 -7.27
N ASN A 607 -16.16 -9.68 -7.40
CA ASN A 607 -17.04 -8.74 -6.69
C ASN A 607 -16.68 -7.25 -6.89
N GLY A 608 -16.55 -6.83 -8.14
CA GLY A 608 -16.15 -5.49 -8.55
C GLY A 608 -14.69 -5.15 -8.22
N ARG A 609 -13.81 -6.13 -7.97
CA ARG A 609 -12.43 -5.88 -7.49
C ARG A 609 -11.40 -6.76 -8.17
N GLY A 610 -10.29 -6.16 -8.59
CA GLY A 610 -9.12 -6.90 -9.08
C GLY A 610 -8.38 -6.21 -10.21
N ARG A 611 -7.12 -6.60 -10.42
CA ARG A 611 -6.29 -6.02 -11.48
C ARG A 611 -6.77 -6.43 -12.87
N ASN A 612 -7.53 -7.52 -12.99
CA ASN A 612 -7.95 -8.06 -14.28
C ASN A 612 -6.76 -8.18 -15.26
N PHE A 613 -5.61 -8.62 -14.74
CA PHE A 613 -4.36 -8.61 -15.49
C PHE A 613 -4.47 -9.47 -16.76
N LEU A 614 -5.20 -10.60 -16.70
CA LEU A 614 -5.42 -11.47 -17.85
C LEU A 614 -6.22 -10.74 -18.93
N GLY A 615 -7.36 -10.14 -18.58
CA GLY A 615 -8.20 -9.40 -19.52
C GLY A 615 -7.45 -8.26 -20.22
N ARG A 616 -6.72 -7.45 -19.45
CA ARG A 616 -5.86 -6.37 -19.99
C ARG A 616 -4.75 -6.90 -20.89
N SER A 617 -4.15 -8.05 -20.54
CA SER A 617 -3.15 -8.70 -21.39
C SER A 617 -3.73 -9.15 -22.72
N LEU A 618 -4.95 -9.72 -22.72
CA LEU A 618 -5.64 -10.10 -23.96
C LEU A 618 -5.94 -8.88 -24.83
N MET A 619 -6.31 -7.74 -24.23
CA MET A 619 -6.54 -6.50 -24.96
C MET A 619 -5.25 -5.98 -25.62
N LYS A 620 -4.09 -6.06 -24.95
CA LYS A 620 -2.80 -5.73 -25.56
C LYS A 620 -2.38 -6.70 -26.65
N ILE A 621 -2.61 -8.00 -26.48
CA ILE A 621 -2.37 -9.00 -27.54
C ILE A 621 -3.30 -8.78 -28.74
N ARG A 622 -4.55 -8.35 -28.49
CA ARG A 622 -5.55 -8.02 -29.53
C ARG A 622 -5.09 -6.88 -30.42
N GLU A 623 -4.28 -5.94 -29.92
CA GLU A 623 -3.72 -4.83 -30.71
C GLU A 623 -2.65 -5.31 -31.72
N CYS A 624 -2.12 -6.53 -31.59
CA CYS A 624 -1.04 -7.04 -32.43
C CYS A 624 -1.52 -7.68 -33.75
N SER A 625 -0.62 -7.73 -34.73
CA SER A 625 -0.82 -8.50 -35.98
C SER A 625 -0.60 -9.99 -35.72
N ILE A 626 -1.25 -10.87 -36.49
CA ILE A 626 -1.07 -12.31 -36.30
C ILE A 626 0.35 -12.76 -36.67
N GLU A 627 0.96 -12.15 -37.68
CA GLU A 627 2.33 -12.43 -38.12
C GLU A 627 3.32 -12.15 -36.99
N THR A 628 3.13 -11.03 -36.28
CA THR A 628 3.94 -10.69 -35.10
C THR A 628 3.82 -11.76 -34.02
N LEU A 629 2.58 -12.19 -33.71
CA LEU A 629 2.35 -13.21 -32.70
C LEU A 629 2.94 -14.57 -33.09
N GLN A 630 2.91 -14.94 -34.38
CA GLN A 630 3.48 -16.17 -34.89
C GLN A 630 5.02 -16.16 -34.79
N VAL A 631 5.67 -15.09 -35.23
CA VAL A 631 7.12 -14.93 -35.10
C VAL A 631 7.56 -15.02 -33.64
N GLU A 632 6.88 -14.31 -32.75
CA GLU A 632 7.21 -14.31 -31.32
C GLU A 632 6.88 -15.65 -30.65
N ALA A 633 5.81 -16.32 -31.06
CA ALA A 633 5.50 -17.67 -30.59
C ALA A 633 6.62 -18.67 -30.94
N THR A 634 7.12 -18.65 -32.18
CA THR A 634 8.26 -19.49 -32.60
C THR A 634 9.50 -19.20 -31.77
N LYS A 635 9.86 -17.92 -31.57
CA LYS A 635 10.99 -17.55 -30.70
C LYS A 635 10.84 -18.09 -29.28
N ILE A 636 9.64 -17.98 -28.70
CA ILE A 636 9.37 -18.49 -27.34
C ILE A 636 9.52 -20.01 -27.28
N GLU A 637 9.08 -20.74 -28.30
CA GLU A 637 9.23 -22.20 -28.38
C GLU A 637 10.69 -22.63 -28.51
N GLU A 638 11.48 -21.88 -29.26
CA GLU A 638 12.91 -22.13 -29.48
C GLU A 638 13.80 -21.69 -28.31
N THR A 639 13.31 -20.80 -27.44
CA THR A 639 14.09 -20.32 -26.30
C THR A 639 14.13 -21.40 -25.21
N LEU A 640 15.22 -22.18 -25.20
CA LEU A 640 15.68 -22.91 -24.01
C LEU A 640 16.21 -21.88 -23.01
N ILE A 641 15.36 -21.32 -22.15
CA ILE A 641 15.82 -20.50 -21.00
C ILE A 641 16.26 -21.41 -19.88
#